data_AF-G7LX61-F1
#
_entry.id   AF-G7LX61-F1
#
_cell.length_a   1.000
_cell.length_b   1.000
_cell.length_c   1.000
_cell.angle_alpha   90.00
_cell.angle_beta   90.00
_cell.angle_gamma   90.00
#
_symmetry.space_group_name_H-M   'P 1'
#
loop_
_entity.id
_entity.type
_entity.pdbx_description
1 polymer ?
#
loop_
_entity_poly.entity_id
_entity_poly.type
_entity_poly.pdbx_seq_one_letter_code
_entity_poly.pdbx_strand_id
1 'polypeptide(L)'
;MANLTETAEFTADVLRLDTDTPVRGYDGTDIGPANEQAQALANRTKFLKQRIDNMSATQVRSVNGKSGTVTLEYSDVGADAAGTADALITAHINDADPHPQYFNESRGDARYVQTSLANTGNGWLQLDASGKIPAALLQTLTSRYVVVADEAARLALASSSNLTICAQADIDTLFYLNGGDNPAVAANWVQGQAATVSGVSSVFGRTGAVTAQAGDYDADQINETANRKFATPAEKTAWNAKQAALVSATNIRSLFGQSLLGSGNLAPTPAQMGAAAASHTHTVSDITDFTQQAQALIINSLEAGPGVTLGQNPVSGKTIISASGGGSGGGGGYIVVDRPSATAEQNHSFSFSVQSAFNLTAYALKEVAGATNQTYVIDDFNAESELDYDATNAAVFDGSLKPYTGSTQALMADGAFYSTDVRSDGEYLSLQNAANSIIPAMTSNTTPTGYVASASSQQSPYLPYRAFDATQPNNTYQNSWVSSTAPSESSPQWLRIDLPSKQMITRYTLINRPHTSNNPNDVFAPISWTLQGSDNGTDWDNIHSVVDDDQNIYKEQIRNFELSSPVSYANYRLLFTKSYYTRVSLHKFIIMSDSKFIIGYDGSYYTAENGQLTEITDEINSETITQRGVTGINKLDTESYTGMFRVISVSQFNIKSVYFPYSQIVINQQLMSAAAWSQINSATLTATQTNDGAVRVAVTRDLVNWHVWRGGQWVDIGALTTDTVGATKLITDGMTPADIGGINAAQWTQFFDANGGVPDYLAFAFALDITDPATDVATIDRLVLNVNEASSWKLQTPAEVEVRWRTDSVTFRTVTAGNYKLAYQIP
;
A
#
# COMPACT_ATOMS: atom_id res chain seq x y z
N MET A 1 -51.94 -9.40 3.06
CA MET A 1 -50.89 -10.38 3.37
C MET A 1 -50.77 -11.30 2.17
N ALA A 2 -49.65 -11.21 1.44
CA ALA A 2 -49.39 -12.08 0.31
C ALA A 2 -49.21 -13.51 0.80
N ASN A 3 -49.75 -14.47 0.05
CA ASN A 3 -49.54 -15.91 0.27
C ASN A 3 -48.03 -16.18 0.30
N LEU A 4 -47.49 -16.59 1.44
CA LEU A 4 -46.11 -17.08 1.54
C LEU A 4 -46.07 -18.46 0.88
N THR A 5 -45.56 -18.50 -0.35
CA THR A 5 -45.23 -19.76 -1.01
C THR A 5 -43.89 -20.23 -0.46
N GLU A 6 -43.89 -21.36 0.25
CA GLU A 6 -42.68 -21.98 0.78
C GLU A 6 -41.86 -22.52 -0.39
N THR A 7 -40.76 -21.86 -0.75
CA THR A 7 -39.93 -22.18 -1.94
C THR A 7 -38.85 -23.23 -1.67
N ALA A 8 -38.71 -23.70 -0.43
CA ALA A 8 -37.75 -24.74 -0.08
C ALA A 8 -38.28 -25.65 1.03
N GLU A 9 -38.41 -26.93 0.72
CA GLU A 9 -38.84 -27.98 1.64
C GLU A 9 -37.62 -28.66 2.29
N PHE A 10 -37.69 -28.94 3.59
CA PHE A 10 -36.70 -29.77 4.28
C PHE A 10 -37.16 -31.24 4.22
N THR A 11 -36.65 -32.00 3.25
CA THR A 11 -36.87 -33.45 3.15
C THR A 11 -35.85 -34.17 4.01
N ALA A 12 -36.29 -34.86 5.07
CA ALA A 12 -35.43 -35.74 5.86
C ALA A 12 -36.02 -37.15 5.89
N ASP A 13 -35.20 -38.15 5.58
CA ASP A 13 -35.52 -39.56 5.72
C ASP A 13 -35.50 -39.92 7.22
N VAL A 14 -36.67 -39.84 7.88
CA VAL A 14 -36.81 -40.24 9.28
C VAL A 14 -37.18 -41.72 9.33
N LEU A 15 -36.26 -42.56 9.82
CA LEU A 15 -36.54 -43.98 10.06
C LEU A 15 -37.66 -44.14 11.09
N ARG A 16 -38.69 -44.92 10.75
CA ARG A 16 -39.80 -45.27 11.64
C ARG A 16 -39.34 -46.35 12.62
N LEU A 17 -39.38 -46.06 13.92
CA LEU A 17 -39.10 -47.03 14.97
C LEU A 17 -40.40 -47.77 15.33
N ASP A 18 -40.47 -49.07 15.06
CA ASP A 18 -41.54 -49.93 15.55
C ASP A 18 -41.18 -50.49 16.95
N THR A 19 -42.18 -50.98 17.71
CA THR A 19 -42.07 -51.32 19.14
C THR A 19 -41.09 -52.45 19.48
N ASP A 20 -40.60 -53.16 18.47
CA ASP A 20 -39.60 -54.22 18.53
C ASP A 20 -38.18 -53.75 18.17
N THR A 21 -37.99 -52.46 17.83
CA THR A 21 -36.68 -51.89 17.52
C THR A 21 -35.84 -51.74 18.80
N PRO A 22 -34.70 -52.44 18.95
CA PRO A 22 -33.91 -52.39 20.17
C PRO A 22 -33.23 -51.02 20.36
N VAL A 23 -33.42 -50.40 21.52
CA VAL A 23 -32.72 -49.17 21.91
C VAL A 23 -31.27 -49.52 22.24
N ARG A 24 -30.34 -49.16 21.35
CA ARG A 24 -28.89 -49.29 21.57
C ARG A 24 -28.31 -47.92 21.87
N GLY A 25 -27.61 -47.78 23.00
CA GLY A 25 -26.83 -46.57 23.31
C GLY A 25 -25.62 -46.44 22.39
N TYR A 26 -25.14 -45.22 22.17
CA TYR A 26 -23.98 -44.95 21.31
C TYR A 26 -22.71 -45.54 21.91
N ASP A 27 -22.09 -46.49 21.20
CA ASP A 27 -20.88 -47.21 21.64
C ASP A 27 -19.58 -46.61 21.06
N GLY A 28 -19.67 -45.48 20.37
CA GLY A 28 -18.54 -44.80 19.73
C GLY A 28 -18.32 -45.19 18.27
N THR A 29 -19.10 -46.13 17.72
CA THR A 29 -18.99 -46.52 16.30
C THR A 29 -20.32 -46.68 15.56
N ASP A 30 -21.44 -46.98 16.25
CA ASP A 30 -22.75 -47.15 15.61
C ASP A 30 -23.81 -46.26 16.29
N ILE A 31 -24.38 -45.31 15.53
CA ILE A 31 -25.45 -44.41 16.00
C ILE A 31 -26.75 -45.19 15.88
N GLY A 32 -27.14 -45.87 16.95
CA GLY A 32 -28.37 -46.66 16.94
C GLY A 32 -29.62 -45.88 16.51
N PRO A 33 -30.71 -46.56 16.11
CA PRO A 33 -31.86 -45.95 15.41
C PRO A 33 -32.57 -44.80 16.15
N ALA A 34 -32.48 -44.79 17.49
CA ALA A 34 -33.04 -43.73 18.32
C ALA A 34 -32.26 -42.40 18.24
N ASN A 35 -30.94 -42.47 17.98
CA ASN A 35 -30.11 -41.27 17.84
C ASN A 35 -30.22 -40.65 16.43
N GLU A 36 -30.56 -41.44 15.41
CA GLU A 36 -30.81 -40.93 14.04
C GLU A 36 -32.05 -40.01 14.00
N GLN A 37 -33.13 -40.36 14.71
CA GLN A 37 -34.30 -39.48 14.83
C GLN A 37 -33.98 -38.18 15.58
N ALA A 38 -33.18 -38.25 16.65
CA ALA A 38 -32.74 -37.06 17.40
C ALA A 38 -31.84 -36.14 16.56
N GLN A 39 -30.97 -36.72 15.73
CA GLN A 39 -30.11 -35.98 14.81
C GLN A 39 -30.92 -35.35 13.67
N ALA A 40 -31.91 -36.04 13.11
CA ALA A 40 -32.84 -35.47 12.13
C ALA A 40 -33.63 -34.27 12.70
N LEU A 41 -34.07 -34.35 13.96
CA LEU A 41 -34.74 -33.24 14.65
C LEU A 41 -33.79 -32.07 14.92
N ALA A 42 -32.55 -32.35 15.33
CA ALA A 42 -31.53 -31.32 15.54
C ALA A 42 -31.17 -30.59 14.23
N ASN A 43 -31.01 -31.34 13.13
CA ASN A 43 -30.74 -30.79 11.80
C ASN A 43 -31.90 -29.91 11.30
N ARG A 44 -33.15 -30.34 11.50
CA ARG A 44 -34.34 -29.53 11.18
C ARG A 44 -34.38 -28.24 12.00
N THR A 45 -34.06 -28.32 13.29
CA THR A 45 -34.03 -27.16 14.18
C THR A 45 -32.96 -26.15 13.75
N LYS A 46 -31.77 -26.63 13.35
CA LYS A 46 -30.69 -25.80 12.80
C LYS A 46 -31.08 -25.14 11.48
N PHE A 47 -31.72 -25.87 10.56
CA PHE A 47 -32.23 -25.34 9.30
C PHE A 47 -33.25 -24.21 9.51
N LEU A 48 -34.22 -24.41 10.41
CA LEU A 48 -35.22 -23.40 10.73
C LEU A 48 -34.59 -22.15 11.39
N LYS A 49 -33.61 -22.33 12.28
CA LYS A 49 -32.90 -21.20 12.91
C LYS A 49 -32.14 -20.36 11.89
N GLN A 50 -31.43 -20.99 10.96
CA GLN A 50 -30.74 -20.28 9.86
C GLN A 50 -31.72 -19.51 8.96
N ARG A 51 -32.92 -20.06 8.69
CA ARG A 51 -33.94 -19.35 7.91
C ARG A 51 -34.51 -18.15 8.65
N ILE A 52 -34.74 -18.25 9.95
CA ILE A 52 -35.20 -17.13 10.79
C ILE A 52 -34.13 -16.03 10.86
N ASP A 53 -32.85 -16.40 11.03
CA ASP A 53 -31.76 -15.43 11.13
C ASP A 53 -31.55 -14.68 9.79
N ASN A 54 -31.65 -15.39 8.66
CA ASN A 54 -31.57 -14.78 7.33
C ASN A 54 -32.77 -13.87 7.01
N MET A 55 -33.96 -14.16 7.56
CA MET A 55 -35.13 -13.27 7.46
C MET A 55 -35.03 -12.06 8.40
N SER A 56 -34.35 -12.19 9.54
CA SER A 56 -34.14 -11.09 10.49
C SER A 56 -33.13 -10.05 9.98
N ALA A 57 -32.25 -10.42 9.04
CA ALA A 57 -31.31 -9.49 8.40
C ALA A 57 -31.97 -8.66 7.26
N THR A 58 -33.14 -9.06 6.77
CA THR A 58 -33.83 -8.41 5.63
C THR A 58 -35.06 -7.59 6.02
N GLN A 59 -35.38 -7.47 7.32
CA GLN A 59 -36.48 -6.62 7.80
C GLN A 59 -35.95 -5.40 8.54
N VAL A 60 -36.23 -4.21 8.01
CA VAL A 60 -35.99 -2.92 8.68
C VAL A 60 -36.77 -2.91 10.00
N ARG A 61 -36.06 -3.05 11.14
CA ARG A 61 -36.68 -3.12 12.48
C ARG A 61 -37.10 -1.75 13.03
N SER A 62 -36.50 -0.69 12.51
CA SER A 62 -36.82 0.70 12.84
C SER A 62 -36.33 1.62 11.73
N VAL A 63 -37.05 2.72 11.47
CA VAL A 63 -36.55 3.85 10.67
C VAL A 63 -36.34 5.01 11.64
N ASN A 64 -35.11 5.49 11.76
CA ASN A 64 -34.72 6.58 12.66
C ASN A 64 -35.19 6.39 14.13
N GLY A 65 -34.98 5.19 14.69
CA GLY A 65 -35.32 4.88 16.09
C GLY A 65 -36.81 4.64 16.38
N LYS A 66 -37.71 4.82 15.40
CA LYS A 66 -39.15 4.55 15.54
C LYS A 66 -39.48 3.15 15.00
N SER A 67 -40.32 2.40 15.71
CA SER A 67 -40.80 1.06 15.32
C SER A 67 -42.32 1.05 15.15
N GLY A 68 -42.84 0.20 14.26
CA GLY A 68 -44.27 0.13 13.91
C GLY A 68 -44.63 0.84 12.60
N THR A 69 -45.86 1.36 12.48
CA THR A 69 -46.28 2.21 11.35
C THR A 69 -45.61 3.59 11.50
N VAL A 70 -44.51 3.80 10.78
CA VAL A 70 -43.73 5.05 10.82
C VAL A 70 -44.26 6.01 9.73
N THR A 71 -44.77 7.17 10.13
CA THR A 71 -45.01 8.31 9.24
C THR A 71 -43.78 9.21 9.34
N LEU A 72 -43.11 9.48 8.21
CA LEU A 72 -41.90 10.31 8.17
C LEU A 72 -42.29 11.76 7.88
N GLU A 73 -41.75 12.70 8.67
CA GLU A 73 -41.78 14.13 8.36
C GLU A 73 -40.48 14.54 7.63
N TYR A 74 -40.44 15.72 7.01
CA TYR A 74 -39.27 16.16 6.23
C TYR A 74 -37.98 16.19 7.08
N SER A 75 -38.09 16.53 8.37
CA SER A 75 -36.97 16.46 9.32
C SER A 75 -36.49 15.04 9.63
N ASP A 76 -37.33 14.02 9.47
CA ASP A 76 -36.96 12.61 9.72
C ASP A 76 -36.04 12.05 8.63
N VAL A 77 -36.00 12.68 7.44
CA VAL A 77 -35.19 12.25 6.29
C VAL A 77 -34.11 13.28 5.91
N GLY A 78 -33.91 14.31 6.73
CA GLY A 78 -32.99 15.40 6.41
C GLY A 78 -33.44 16.25 5.21
N ALA A 79 -34.72 16.20 4.84
CA ALA A 79 -35.29 17.06 3.82
C ALA A 79 -35.75 18.39 4.42
N ASP A 80 -35.60 19.47 3.67
CA ASP A 80 -36.16 20.75 4.05
C ASP A 80 -37.69 20.76 3.92
N ALA A 81 -38.34 21.63 4.70
CA ALA A 81 -39.76 21.88 4.55
C ALA A 81 -40.10 22.36 3.12
N ALA A 82 -41.24 21.91 2.58
CA ALA A 82 -41.70 22.34 1.26
C ALA A 82 -41.78 23.88 1.21
N GLY A 83 -41.05 24.49 0.26
CA GLY A 83 -40.97 25.95 0.08
C GLY A 83 -39.70 26.62 0.62
N THR A 84 -38.84 25.92 1.37
CA THR A 84 -37.57 26.49 1.87
C THR A 84 -36.65 26.90 0.71
N ALA A 85 -36.52 26.05 -0.31
CA ALA A 85 -35.70 26.37 -1.49
C ALA A 85 -36.22 27.60 -2.24
N ASP A 86 -37.53 27.74 -2.38
CA ASP A 86 -38.17 28.87 -3.09
C ASP A 86 -37.96 30.19 -2.33
N ALA A 87 -38.01 30.14 -1.00
CA ALA A 87 -37.71 31.28 -0.13
C ALA A 87 -36.22 31.67 -0.16
N LEU A 88 -35.31 30.69 -0.16
CA LEU A 88 -33.86 30.93 -0.25
C LEU A 88 -33.46 31.48 -1.63
N ILE A 89 -34.05 30.97 -2.71
CA ILE A 89 -33.86 31.50 -4.07
C ILE A 89 -34.39 32.94 -4.15
N THR A 90 -35.56 33.21 -3.60
CA THR A 90 -36.11 34.57 -3.56
C THR A 90 -35.22 35.52 -2.76
N ALA A 91 -34.64 35.07 -1.65
CA ALA A 91 -33.69 35.87 -0.87
C ALA A 91 -32.40 36.14 -1.66
N HIS A 92 -31.86 35.12 -2.32
CA HIS A 92 -30.65 35.21 -3.13
C HIS A 92 -30.80 36.15 -4.34
N ILE A 93 -31.94 36.10 -5.03
CA ILE A 93 -32.25 37.00 -6.17
C ILE A 93 -32.35 38.47 -5.74
N ASN A 94 -32.76 38.74 -4.51
CA ASN A 94 -32.92 40.09 -3.99
C ASN A 94 -31.65 40.65 -3.32
N ASP A 95 -30.60 39.85 -3.20
CA ASP A 95 -29.35 40.29 -2.58
C ASP A 95 -28.45 41.00 -3.60
N ALA A 96 -27.84 42.13 -3.21
CA ALA A 96 -27.21 43.04 -4.16
C ALA A 96 -25.96 42.47 -4.87
N ASP A 97 -25.29 41.49 -4.23
CA ASP A 97 -24.31 40.57 -4.81
C ASP A 97 -23.96 39.50 -3.76
N PRO A 98 -24.66 38.36 -3.75
CA PRO A 98 -24.41 37.28 -2.79
C PRO A 98 -23.17 36.44 -3.13
N HIS A 99 -22.43 36.77 -4.21
CA HIS A 99 -21.26 36.01 -4.65
C HIS A 99 -19.96 36.83 -4.62
N PRO A 100 -19.52 37.31 -3.44
CA PRO A 100 -18.32 38.14 -3.32
C PRO A 100 -17.02 37.41 -3.70
N GLN A 101 -17.03 36.08 -3.82
CA GLN A 101 -15.87 35.32 -4.31
C GLN A 101 -15.59 35.50 -5.81
N TYR A 102 -16.59 35.92 -6.60
CA TYR A 102 -16.40 36.17 -8.03
C TYR A 102 -16.29 37.67 -8.28
N PHE A 103 -15.27 38.07 -9.03
CA PHE A 103 -15.14 39.46 -9.43
C PHE A 103 -16.15 39.77 -10.52
N ASN A 104 -17.00 40.77 -10.31
CA ASN A 104 -17.72 41.39 -11.42
C ASN A 104 -16.73 42.12 -12.35
N GLU A 105 -17.14 42.48 -13.58
CA GLU A 105 -16.25 43.12 -14.57
C GLU A 105 -15.46 44.28 -13.98
N SER A 106 -16.10 45.16 -13.20
CA SER A 106 -15.44 46.31 -12.58
C SER A 106 -14.39 45.93 -11.53
N ARG A 107 -14.62 44.88 -10.73
CA ARG A 107 -13.62 44.40 -9.74
C ARG A 107 -12.53 43.56 -10.40
N GLY A 108 -12.84 42.87 -11.50
CA GLY A 108 -11.91 42.09 -12.29
C GLY A 108 -10.90 42.99 -12.99
N ASP A 109 -11.37 44.05 -13.65
CA ASP A 109 -10.54 45.06 -14.31
C ASP A 109 -9.63 45.84 -13.34
N ALA A 110 -10.05 45.99 -12.08
CA ALA A 110 -9.24 46.64 -11.05
C ALA A 110 -8.13 45.73 -10.48
N ARG A 111 -8.25 44.41 -10.60
CA ARG A 111 -7.35 43.44 -9.95
C ARG A 111 -6.46 42.67 -10.93
N TYR A 112 -6.87 42.51 -12.18
CA TYR A 112 -6.14 41.79 -13.21
C TYR A 112 -5.71 42.71 -14.36
N VAL A 113 -4.53 42.42 -14.93
CA VAL A 113 -4.00 43.13 -16.10
C VAL A 113 -4.69 42.65 -17.37
N GLN A 114 -5.26 43.58 -18.15
CA GLN A 114 -5.88 43.25 -19.43
C GLN A 114 -4.82 42.92 -20.49
N THR A 115 -4.92 41.74 -21.10
CA THR A 115 -3.99 41.26 -22.13
C THR A 115 -4.00 42.09 -23.41
N SER A 116 -5.10 42.79 -23.68
CA SER A 116 -5.23 43.75 -24.78
C SER A 116 -4.30 44.98 -24.66
N LEU A 117 -3.82 45.28 -23.46
CA LEU A 117 -2.91 46.40 -23.18
C LEU A 117 -1.43 45.98 -23.16
N ALA A 118 -1.13 44.72 -23.52
CA ALA A 118 0.24 44.24 -23.61
C ALA A 118 0.98 44.96 -24.74
N ASN A 119 2.16 45.50 -24.42
CA ASN A 119 3.11 46.14 -25.35
C ASN A 119 2.57 47.39 -26.07
N THR A 120 1.53 48.04 -25.54
CA THR A 120 0.99 49.32 -26.03
C THR A 120 1.37 50.48 -25.11
N GLY A 121 1.31 51.73 -25.60
CA GLY A 121 1.56 52.92 -24.78
C GLY A 121 0.58 53.03 -23.60
N ASN A 122 1.10 53.37 -22.41
CA ASN A 122 0.37 53.35 -21.12
C ASN A 122 -0.22 51.98 -20.70
N GLY A 123 0.22 50.89 -21.35
CA GLY A 123 -0.09 49.52 -20.96
C GLY A 123 1.03 48.87 -20.14
N TRP A 124 1.23 47.57 -20.32
CA TRP A 124 2.26 46.79 -19.62
C TRP A 124 3.15 46.01 -20.61
N LEU A 125 4.41 45.78 -20.25
CA LEU A 125 5.38 45.10 -21.11
C LEU A 125 5.32 43.58 -20.89
N GLN A 126 4.97 42.83 -21.93
CA GLN A 126 4.91 41.38 -21.88
C GLN A 126 6.26 40.76 -22.24
N LEU A 127 6.75 39.84 -21.40
CA LEU A 127 7.95 39.06 -21.65
C LEU A 127 7.64 37.92 -22.65
N ASP A 128 8.65 37.49 -23.41
CA ASP A 128 8.57 36.31 -24.26
C ASP A 128 8.49 35.01 -23.42
N ALA A 129 8.29 33.88 -24.09
CA ALA A 129 8.17 32.56 -23.46
C ALA A 129 9.41 32.13 -22.65
N SER A 130 10.53 32.85 -22.78
CA SER A 130 11.76 32.63 -22.01
C SER A 130 11.95 33.65 -20.87
N GLY A 131 10.94 34.48 -20.59
CA GLY A 131 11.00 35.51 -19.55
C GLY A 131 11.88 36.71 -19.90
N LYS A 132 12.11 36.99 -21.17
CA LYS A 132 12.91 38.14 -21.64
C LYS A 132 12.05 39.17 -22.36
N ILE A 133 12.52 40.41 -22.44
CA ILE A 133 11.84 41.42 -23.26
C ILE A 133 11.95 40.97 -24.73
N PRO A 134 10.84 40.86 -25.48
CA PRO A 134 10.87 40.46 -26.88
C PRO A 134 11.85 41.33 -27.67
N ALA A 135 12.75 40.70 -28.43
CA ALA A 135 13.80 41.41 -29.15
C ALA A 135 13.27 42.51 -30.10
N ALA A 136 12.07 42.33 -30.64
CA ALA A 136 11.39 43.31 -31.48
C ALA A 136 10.99 44.61 -30.75
N LEU A 137 10.88 44.56 -29.41
CA LEU A 137 10.57 45.71 -28.55
C LEU A 137 11.84 46.37 -27.99
N LEU A 138 12.99 45.68 -28.09
CA LEU A 138 14.29 46.27 -27.80
C LEU A 138 14.74 47.10 -29.02
N GLN A 139 14.56 48.42 -28.98
CA GLN A 139 15.24 49.29 -29.93
C GLN A 139 16.74 49.25 -29.59
N THR A 140 17.54 48.64 -30.46
CA THR A 140 19.01 48.71 -30.36
C THR A 140 19.43 50.17 -30.45
N LEU A 141 19.81 50.77 -29.32
CA LEU A 141 20.55 52.02 -29.31
C LEU A 141 21.92 51.72 -29.92
N THR A 142 22.07 51.97 -31.22
CA THR A 142 23.40 52.04 -31.83
C THR A 142 24.20 53.06 -31.05
N SER A 143 25.36 52.66 -30.53
CA SER A 143 26.24 53.55 -29.78
C SER A 143 27.47 53.91 -30.62
N ARG A 144 27.91 55.15 -30.49
CA ARG A 144 29.13 55.69 -31.11
C ARG A 144 30.18 55.82 -30.03
N TYR A 145 31.29 55.08 -30.15
CA TYR A 145 32.45 55.25 -29.29
C TYR A 145 33.49 56.15 -29.96
N VAL A 146 33.99 57.16 -29.25
CA VAL A 146 35.03 58.09 -29.74
C VAL A 146 36.04 58.39 -28.63
N VAL A 147 37.30 58.60 -28.99
CA VAL A 147 38.36 59.00 -28.07
C VAL A 147 38.81 60.41 -28.45
N VAL A 148 38.89 61.30 -27.47
CA VAL A 148 39.30 62.70 -27.65
C VAL A 148 40.40 63.06 -26.66
N ALA A 149 41.23 64.04 -27.02
CA ALA A 149 42.36 64.43 -26.19
C ALA A 149 41.93 65.14 -24.90
N ASP A 150 40.94 66.02 -24.99
CA ASP A 150 40.54 66.94 -23.92
C ASP A 150 39.05 67.34 -24.02
N GLU A 151 38.58 68.13 -23.05
CA GLU A 151 37.19 68.60 -22.99
C GLU A 151 36.79 69.46 -24.20
N ALA A 152 37.70 70.30 -24.71
CA ALA A 152 37.40 71.15 -25.86
C ALA A 152 37.10 70.30 -27.11
N ALA A 153 37.86 69.22 -27.31
CA ALA A 153 37.62 68.25 -28.36
C ALA A 153 36.32 67.45 -28.15
N ARG A 154 35.95 67.14 -26.89
CA ARG A 154 34.66 66.49 -26.56
C ARG A 154 33.47 67.37 -26.94
N LEU A 155 33.48 68.65 -26.54
CA LEU A 155 32.38 69.58 -26.81
C LEU A 155 32.26 69.97 -28.29
N ALA A 156 33.33 69.79 -29.07
CA ALA A 156 33.35 70.03 -30.51
C ALA A 156 32.87 68.84 -31.38
N LEU A 157 32.49 67.71 -30.78
CA LEU A 157 31.97 66.56 -31.51
C LEU A 157 30.71 66.94 -32.31
N ALA A 158 30.50 66.35 -33.48
CA ALA A 158 29.23 66.50 -34.21
C ALA A 158 28.11 65.71 -33.51
N SER A 159 26.91 66.30 -33.44
CA SER A 159 25.71 65.65 -32.92
C SER A 159 25.43 64.32 -33.63
N SER A 160 24.94 63.33 -32.88
CA SER A 160 24.59 62.01 -33.40
C SER A 160 23.20 61.61 -32.91
N SER A 161 22.42 60.93 -33.74
CA SER A 161 21.16 60.30 -33.33
C SER A 161 21.36 59.09 -32.39
N ASN A 162 22.61 58.68 -32.20
CA ASN A 162 23.04 57.51 -31.44
C ASN A 162 23.63 57.93 -30.09
N LEU A 163 23.54 57.07 -29.07
CA LEU A 163 24.23 57.27 -27.79
C LEU A 163 25.73 57.44 -28.07
N THR A 164 26.33 58.54 -27.65
CA THR A 164 27.75 58.79 -27.82
C THR A 164 28.49 58.52 -26.51
N ILE A 165 29.48 57.64 -26.57
CA ILE A 165 30.42 57.34 -25.49
C ILE A 165 31.76 57.95 -25.88
N CYS A 166 32.22 58.95 -25.13
CA CYS A 166 33.44 59.67 -25.40
C CYS A 166 34.48 59.43 -24.30
N ALA A 167 35.62 58.82 -24.63
CA ALA A 167 36.76 58.73 -23.72
C ALA A 167 37.60 60.00 -23.83
N GLN A 168 37.67 60.76 -22.74
CA GLN A 168 38.52 61.94 -22.62
C GLN A 168 39.86 61.54 -21.99
N ALA A 169 40.93 61.61 -22.78
CA ALA A 169 42.21 60.99 -22.44
C ALA A 169 43.00 61.73 -21.35
N ASP A 170 42.97 63.06 -21.33
CA ASP A 170 43.72 63.89 -20.37
C ASP A 170 43.35 63.63 -18.91
N ILE A 171 42.12 63.21 -18.64
CA ILE A 171 41.62 62.88 -17.30
C ILE A 171 41.18 61.42 -17.14
N ASP A 172 41.53 60.55 -18.11
CA ASP A 172 41.21 59.13 -18.13
C ASP A 172 39.74 58.85 -17.76
N THR A 173 38.77 59.55 -18.37
CA THR A 173 37.36 59.47 -17.96
C THR A 173 36.44 59.31 -19.17
N LEU A 174 35.44 58.43 -19.06
CA LEU A 174 34.37 58.29 -20.04
C LEU A 174 33.27 59.34 -19.82
N PHE A 175 32.68 59.85 -20.89
CA PHE A 175 31.49 60.70 -20.88
C PHE A 175 30.41 60.14 -21.80
N TYR A 176 29.15 60.25 -21.38
CA TYR A 176 27.99 59.74 -22.12
C TYR A 176 27.08 60.89 -22.54
N LEU A 177 26.59 60.84 -23.78
CA LEU A 177 25.64 61.81 -24.34
C LEU A 177 24.53 61.04 -25.05
N ASN A 178 23.27 61.30 -24.70
CA ASN A 178 22.14 60.63 -25.35
C ASN A 178 22.05 61.02 -26.83
N GLY A 179 21.49 60.12 -27.64
CA GLY A 179 21.27 60.38 -29.06
C GLY A 179 20.33 61.58 -29.26
N GLY A 180 20.76 62.53 -30.09
CA GLY A 180 20.02 63.76 -30.40
C GLY A 180 20.42 64.98 -29.58
N ASP A 181 21.09 64.80 -28.44
CA ASP A 181 21.50 65.91 -27.58
C ASP A 181 22.69 66.69 -28.17
N ASN A 182 22.75 68.00 -27.90
CA ASN A 182 23.81 68.86 -28.43
C ASN A 182 25.13 68.69 -27.64
N PRO A 183 26.21 68.16 -28.26
CA PRO A 183 27.50 67.94 -27.59
C PRO A 183 28.23 69.22 -27.18
N ALA A 184 27.90 70.38 -27.77
CA ALA A 184 28.51 71.66 -27.41
C ALA A 184 28.08 72.18 -26.02
N VAL A 185 27.02 71.60 -25.42
CA VAL A 185 26.53 71.97 -24.10
C VAL A 185 27.09 70.99 -23.07
N ALA A 186 28.01 71.47 -22.22
CA ALA A 186 28.68 70.62 -21.23
C ALA A 186 27.71 69.90 -20.27
N ALA A 187 26.60 70.54 -19.90
CA ALA A 187 25.59 69.96 -19.00
C ALA A 187 24.84 68.77 -19.61
N ASN A 188 24.87 68.59 -20.93
CA ASN A 188 24.25 67.43 -21.59
C ASN A 188 25.11 66.16 -21.44
N TRP A 189 26.39 66.31 -21.08
CA TRP A 189 27.28 65.18 -20.87
C TRP A 189 27.18 64.63 -19.45
N VAL A 190 27.01 63.32 -19.35
CA VAL A 190 27.08 62.60 -18.09
C VAL A 190 28.50 62.06 -17.93
N GLN A 191 29.19 62.50 -16.88
CA GLN A 191 30.51 61.97 -16.54
C GLN A 191 30.40 60.53 -16.03
N GLY A 192 31.25 59.67 -16.57
CA GLY A 192 31.35 58.26 -16.26
C GLY A 192 32.60 57.92 -15.46
N GLN A 193 32.93 56.64 -15.48
CA GLN A 193 34.06 56.04 -14.78
C GLN A 193 35.36 56.11 -15.60
N ALA A 194 36.47 55.68 -14.99
CA ALA A 194 37.78 55.77 -15.61
C ALA A 194 37.84 55.01 -16.95
N ALA A 195 38.51 55.57 -17.95
CA ALA A 195 38.59 54.98 -19.29
C ALA A 195 39.55 53.77 -19.34
N THR A 196 40.41 53.60 -18.33
CA THR A 196 41.34 52.47 -18.19
C THR A 196 40.95 51.55 -17.02
N VAL A 197 40.69 50.25 -17.27
CA VAL A 197 40.38 49.27 -16.21
C VAL A 197 41.61 48.42 -15.92
N SER A 198 42.23 48.59 -14.75
CA SER A 198 43.26 47.67 -14.23
C SER A 198 42.63 46.68 -13.24
N GLY A 199 42.25 45.50 -13.73
CA GLY A 199 41.74 44.39 -12.92
C GLY A 199 42.66 43.18 -13.02
N VAL A 200 42.89 42.50 -11.89
CA VAL A 200 43.71 41.28 -11.77
C VAL A 200 43.18 40.18 -12.69
N SER A 201 44.02 39.64 -13.58
CA SER A 201 43.60 38.64 -14.59
C SER A 201 43.56 37.20 -14.10
N SER A 202 44.26 36.88 -13.00
CA SER A 202 44.32 35.53 -12.42
C SER A 202 44.70 35.57 -10.93
N VAL A 203 44.32 34.55 -10.17
CA VAL A 203 44.71 34.35 -8.78
C VAL A 203 45.36 32.97 -8.67
N PHE A 204 46.59 32.91 -8.16
CA PHE A 204 47.45 31.70 -8.17
C PHE A 204 47.58 31.05 -9.56
N GLY A 205 47.66 31.87 -10.62
CA GLY A 205 47.78 31.41 -12.00
C GLY A 205 46.51 30.81 -12.62
N ARG A 206 45.37 30.82 -11.89
CA ARG A 206 44.08 30.27 -12.34
C ARG A 206 43.09 31.41 -12.65
N THR A 207 42.23 31.20 -13.65
CA THR A 207 41.17 32.14 -14.08
C THR A 207 39.78 31.52 -13.87
N GLY A 208 38.74 32.36 -13.75
CA GLY A 208 37.36 31.91 -13.46
C GLY A 208 37.07 31.78 -11.96
N ALA A 209 36.17 30.85 -11.58
CA ALA A 209 35.88 30.56 -10.18
C ALA A 209 37.06 29.79 -9.54
N VAL A 210 37.84 30.46 -8.70
CA VAL A 210 39.02 29.87 -8.05
C VAL A 210 38.68 29.50 -6.61
N THR A 211 38.72 28.20 -6.30
CA THR A 211 38.69 27.67 -4.92
C THR A 211 40.10 27.37 -4.43
N ALA A 212 40.39 27.65 -3.16
CA ALA A 212 41.68 27.36 -2.55
C ALA A 212 42.00 25.85 -2.60
N GLN A 213 43.23 25.51 -2.96
CA GLN A 213 43.80 24.17 -3.05
C GLN A 213 44.98 24.04 -2.09
N ALA A 214 45.35 22.80 -1.75
CA ALA A 214 46.52 22.54 -0.93
C ALA A 214 47.80 23.10 -1.59
N GLY A 215 48.52 23.98 -0.90
CA GLY A 215 49.71 24.66 -1.40
C GLY A 215 49.50 26.08 -1.90
N ASP A 216 48.27 26.59 -1.97
CA ASP A 216 48.01 28.01 -2.31
C ASP A 216 48.50 28.99 -1.23
N TYR A 217 48.58 28.51 0.02
CA TYR A 217 49.07 29.27 1.17
C TYR A 217 49.92 28.37 2.08
N ASP A 218 50.96 28.93 2.67
CA ASP A 218 51.65 28.37 3.84
C ASP A 218 51.20 29.07 5.14
N ALA A 219 51.66 28.56 6.29
CA ALA A 219 51.26 29.09 7.59
C ALA A 219 51.75 30.54 7.83
N ASP A 220 52.82 30.98 7.16
CA ASP A 220 53.37 32.33 7.29
C ASP A 220 52.50 33.36 6.54
N GLN A 221 51.71 32.90 5.57
CA GLN A 221 50.77 33.71 4.79
C GLN A 221 49.39 33.86 5.45
N ILE A 222 49.16 33.25 6.62
CA ILE A 222 47.88 33.28 7.34
C ILE A 222 48.06 34.04 8.66
N ASN A 223 47.42 35.21 8.79
CA ASN A 223 47.41 35.93 10.07
C ASN A 223 46.56 35.19 11.11
N GLU A 224 47.16 34.93 12.27
CA GLU A 224 46.45 34.37 13.42
C GLU A 224 45.32 35.29 13.92
N THR A 225 44.25 34.68 14.43
CA THR A 225 43.17 35.40 15.11
C THR A 225 43.10 35.00 16.58
N ALA A 226 42.30 35.71 17.39
CA ALA A 226 42.10 35.38 18.81
C ALA A 226 41.65 33.92 19.04
N ASN A 227 40.95 33.33 18.06
CA ASN A 227 40.36 31.99 18.19
C ASN A 227 41.04 30.93 17.30
N ARG A 228 42.04 31.31 16.51
CA ARG A 228 42.81 30.40 15.64
C ARG A 228 44.29 30.80 15.66
N LYS A 229 45.06 30.07 16.48
CA LYS A 229 46.48 30.28 16.77
C LYS A 229 47.30 29.07 16.31
N PHE A 230 48.45 29.32 15.71
CA PHE A 230 49.45 28.31 15.36
C PHE A 230 50.43 28.17 16.53
N ALA A 231 50.77 26.93 16.89
CA ALA A 231 51.79 26.69 17.91
C ALA A 231 53.18 26.77 17.28
N THR A 232 54.00 27.72 17.75
CA THR A 232 55.37 27.90 17.26
C THR A 232 56.26 26.71 17.65
N PRO A 233 57.36 26.44 16.91
CA PRO A 233 58.33 25.43 17.30
C PRO A 233 58.92 25.64 18.70
N ALA A 234 59.07 26.91 19.12
CA ALA A 234 59.55 27.27 20.46
C ALA A 234 58.53 26.89 21.55
N GLU A 235 57.24 27.16 21.33
CA GLU A 235 56.18 26.75 22.26
C GLU A 235 56.07 25.24 22.36
N LYS A 236 56.17 24.52 21.23
CA LYS A 236 56.19 23.05 21.22
C LYS A 236 57.39 22.50 21.99
N THR A 237 58.57 23.11 21.83
CA THR A 237 59.78 22.75 22.59
C THR A 237 59.58 23.00 24.09
N ALA A 238 59.00 24.15 24.46
CA ALA A 238 58.71 24.48 25.85
C ALA A 238 57.67 23.52 26.47
N TRP A 239 56.64 23.10 25.72
CA TRP A 239 55.66 22.12 26.19
C TRP A 239 56.30 20.74 26.41
N ASN A 240 57.13 20.29 25.46
CA ASN A 240 57.83 19.01 25.58
C ASN A 240 58.80 19.00 26.78
N ALA A 241 59.40 20.14 27.13
CA ALA A 241 60.28 20.26 28.29
C ALA A 241 59.55 20.18 29.66
N LYS A 242 58.23 20.40 29.70
CA LYS A 242 57.47 20.41 30.97
C LYS A 242 57.48 19.06 31.71
N GLN A 243 57.59 17.94 30.98
CA GLN A 243 57.65 16.61 31.61
C GLN A 243 58.92 16.43 32.46
N ALA A 244 60.06 16.96 32.01
CA ALA A 244 61.33 16.88 32.72
C ALA A 244 61.36 17.74 34.00
N ALA A 245 60.45 18.71 34.12
CA ALA A 245 60.33 19.56 35.30
C ALA A 245 59.49 18.94 36.43
N LEU A 246 58.81 17.81 36.19
CA LEU A 246 58.03 17.11 37.21
C LEU A 246 58.95 16.35 38.17
N VAL A 247 58.73 16.53 39.48
CA VAL A 247 59.50 15.92 40.59
C VAL A 247 58.52 15.44 41.66
N SER A 248 58.46 14.12 41.88
CA SER A 248 57.55 13.51 42.87
C SER A 248 57.86 13.96 44.30
N ALA A 249 56.81 14.16 45.08
CA ALA A 249 56.78 14.75 46.43
C ALA A 249 57.24 16.22 46.52
N THR A 250 57.63 16.87 45.42
CA THR A 250 57.98 18.30 45.38
C THR A 250 56.89 19.13 44.71
N ASN A 251 56.66 18.90 43.41
CA ASN A 251 55.64 19.64 42.64
C ASN A 251 54.50 18.73 42.12
N ILE A 252 54.61 17.41 42.30
CA ILE A 252 53.52 16.45 42.19
C ILE A 252 53.51 15.55 43.44
N ARG A 253 52.34 15.11 43.90
CA ARG A 253 52.25 14.24 45.09
C ARG A 253 52.84 12.85 44.81
N SER A 254 53.37 12.18 45.83
CA SER A 254 53.72 10.76 45.77
C SER A 254 52.53 9.88 46.17
N LEU A 255 52.54 8.61 45.76
CA LEU A 255 51.57 7.60 46.22
C LEU A 255 52.30 6.60 47.11
N PHE A 256 51.89 6.51 48.39
CA PHE A 256 52.54 5.66 49.39
C PHE A 256 54.06 5.91 49.56
N GLY A 257 54.49 7.16 49.37
CA GLY A 257 55.90 7.57 49.41
C GLY A 257 56.69 7.28 48.12
N GLN A 258 56.07 6.70 47.09
CA GLN A 258 56.74 6.31 45.84
C GLN A 258 56.62 7.38 44.74
N SER A 259 57.66 7.47 43.90
CA SER A 259 57.71 8.38 42.75
C SER A 259 56.74 7.95 41.65
N LEU A 260 55.99 8.91 41.11
CA LEU A 260 55.07 8.73 39.99
C LEU A 260 55.71 9.02 38.61
N LEU A 261 57.02 9.23 38.56
CA LEU A 261 57.74 9.57 37.33
C LEU A 261 58.34 8.34 36.65
N GLY A 262 58.29 8.32 35.32
CA GLY A 262 58.84 7.24 34.49
C GLY A 262 57.79 6.65 33.55
N SER A 263 58.18 5.64 32.78
CA SER A 263 57.26 4.83 31.99
C SER A 263 57.08 3.46 32.67
N GLY A 264 55.85 2.96 32.69
CA GLY A 264 55.50 1.70 33.35
C GLY A 264 54.43 1.86 34.44
N ASN A 265 53.93 0.73 34.94
CA ASN A 265 52.90 0.72 35.98
C ASN A 265 53.53 0.94 37.36
N LEU A 266 52.88 1.77 38.18
CA LEU A 266 53.22 1.89 39.59
C LEU A 266 52.61 0.70 40.36
N ALA A 267 53.44 -0.16 40.95
CA ALA A 267 53.00 -1.36 41.67
C ALA A 267 53.42 -1.30 43.16
N PRO A 268 52.74 -0.49 44.00
CA PRO A 268 53.04 -0.44 45.44
C PRO A 268 52.67 -1.76 46.12
N THR A 269 53.50 -2.22 47.05
CA THR A 269 53.21 -3.46 47.81
C THR A 269 52.19 -3.20 48.91
N PRO A 270 51.41 -4.20 49.36
CA PRO A 270 50.43 -4.03 50.44
C PRO A 270 51.00 -3.39 51.71
N ALA A 271 52.26 -3.71 52.06
CA ALA A 271 52.96 -3.11 53.18
C ALA A 271 53.23 -1.61 52.98
N GLN A 272 53.57 -1.18 51.76
CA GLN A 272 53.75 0.24 51.42
C GLN A 272 52.42 1.00 51.48
N MET A 273 51.31 0.33 51.18
CA MET A 273 49.97 0.91 51.21
C MET A 273 49.38 1.06 52.62
N GLY A 274 50.08 0.57 53.65
CA GLY A 274 49.52 0.50 55.01
C GLY A 274 48.30 -0.41 55.13
N ALA A 275 48.03 -1.23 54.11
CA ALA A 275 46.95 -2.19 54.09
C ALA A 275 47.41 -3.47 54.79
N ALA A 276 46.64 -3.93 55.78
CA ALA A 276 46.74 -5.31 56.23
C ALA A 276 46.49 -6.24 55.03
N ALA A 277 47.03 -7.48 55.07
CA ALA A 277 46.84 -8.45 54.00
C ALA A 277 45.36 -8.50 53.60
N ALA A 278 45.08 -8.58 52.29
CA ALA A 278 43.76 -8.34 51.69
C ALA A 278 42.64 -9.31 52.16
N SER A 279 42.92 -10.22 53.10
CA SER A 279 41.91 -10.74 54.02
C SER A 279 42.48 -11.10 55.40
N HIS A 280 41.78 -10.64 56.44
CA HIS A 280 41.66 -11.34 57.70
C HIS A 280 40.18 -11.37 58.06
N THR A 281 39.70 -12.57 58.36
CA THR A 281 38.33 -12.93 58.72
C THR A 281 38.41 -14.32 59.32
N HIS A 282 37.51 -14.66 60.23
CA HIS A 282 37.25 -16.06 60.58
C HIS A 282 36.84 -16.82 59.31
N THR A 283 37.30 -18.07 59.11
CA THR A 283 36.72 -18.96 58.10
C THR A 283 35.50 -19.69 58.69
N VAL A 284 34.57 -20.18 57.86
CA VAL A 284 33.39 -20.95 58.30
C VAL A 284 33.79 -22.27 58.99
N SER A 285 34.97 -22.80 58.69
CA SER A 285 35.60 -23.89 59.45
C SER A 285 36.08 -23.49 60.85
N ASP A 286 36.32 -22.20 61.08
CA ASP A 286 36.69 -21.65 62.39
C ASP A 286 35.44 -21.31 63.24
N ILE A 287 34.25 -21.42 62.64
CA ILE A 287 32.94 -21.16 63.25
C ILE A 287 31.97 -22.27 62.80
N THR A 288 32.13 -23.46 63.37
CA THR A 288 31.45 -24.67 62.89
C THR A 288 29.95 -24.75 63.22
N ASP A 289 29.46 -23.93 64.16
CA ASP A 289 28.12 -24.07 64.73
C ASP A 289 27.23 -22.83 64.56
N PHE A 290 27.77 -21.69 64.14
CA PHE A 290 27.04 -20.42 64.13
C PHE A 290 25.80 -20.45 63.24
N THR A 291 25.89 -21.05 62.05
CA THR A 291 24.74 -21.21 61.16
C THR A 291 23.71 -22.19 61.73
N GLN A 292 24.15 -23.28 62.36
CA GLN A 292 23.28 -24.32 62.89
C GLN A 292 22.57 -23.87 64.18
N GLN A 293 23.27 -23.17 65.06
CA GLN A 293 22.75 -22.59 66.30
C GLN A 293 21.83 -21.40 66.03
N ALA A 294 22.15 -20.52 65.07
CA ALA A 294 21.24 -19.44 64.67
C ALA A 294 19.95 -19.96 64.03
N GLN A 295 20.03 -21.01 63.20
CA GLN A 295 18.85 -21.65 62.61
C GLN A 295 18.02 -22.42 63.64
N ALA A 296 18.66 -23.15 64.56
CA ALA A 296 17.97 -23.85 65.65
C ALA A 296 17.28 -22.88 66.60
N LEU A 297 17.90 -21.74 66.92
CA LEU A 297 17.31 -20.70 67.75
C LEU A 297 16.06 -20.12 67.08
N ILE A 298 16.13 -19.74 65.81
CA ILE A 298 15.00 -19.15 65.09
C ILE A 298 13.83 -20.14 64.96
N ILE A 299 14.09 -21.43 64.73
CA ILE A 299 13.05 -22.46 64.62
C ILE A 299 12.42 -22.79 65.98
N ASN A 300 13.24 -22.94 67.04
CA ASN A 300 12.75 -23.30 68.37
C ASN A 300 12.07 -22.13 69.10
N SER A 301 12.23 -20.89 68.61
CA SER A 301 11.61 -19.69 69.20
C SER A 301 10.27 -19.31 68.58
N LEU A 302 9.84 -20.01 67.52
CA LEU A 302 8.63 -19.69 66.76
C LEU A 302 7.62 -20.83 66.86
N GLU A 303 6.45 -20.55 67.45
CA GLU A 303 5.31 -21.46 67.51
C GLU A 303 4.24 -20.97 66.52
N ALA A 304 3.78 -21.85 65.63
CA ALA A 304 2.79 -21.50 64.62
C ALA A 304 1.40 -21.40 65.26
N GLY A 305 0.79 -20.21 65.19
CA GLY A 305 -0.59 -20.00 65.62
C GLY A 305 -1.63 -20.49 64.60
N PRO A 306 -2.93 -20.51 64.95
CA PRO A 306 -4.00 -20.92 64.03
C PRO A 306 -3.94 -20.14 62.70
N GLY A 307 -3.98 -20.85 61.57
CA GLY A 307 -3.91 -20.25 60.22
C GLY A 307 -2.50 -19.86 59.75
N VAL A 308 -1.45 -20.19 60.51
CA VAL A 308 -0.05 -19.98 60.14
C VAL A 308 0.69 -21.32 60.11
N THR A 309 1.52 -21.56 59.10
CA THR A 309 2.45 -22.69 59.04
C THR A 309 3.89 -22.21 58.97
N LEU A 310 4.76 -22.96 59.63
CA LEU A 310 6.22 -22.77 59.63
C LEU A 310 6.84 -23.94 58.87
N GLY A 311 7.57 -23.66 57.80
CA GLY A 311 8.28 -24.67 57.00
C GLY A 311 9.74 -24.31 56.82
N GLN A 312 10.59 -25.28 56.51
CA GLN A 312 11.99 -25.02 56.18
C GLN A 312 12.25 -25.40 54.72
N ASN A 313 12.88 -24.51 53.96
CA ASN A 313 13.36 -24.87 52.62
C ASN A 313 14.69 -25.64 52.76
N PRO A 314 14.76 -26.93 52.38
CA PRO A 314 15.95 -27.74 52.58
C PRO A 314 17.13 -27.36 51.69
N VAL A 315 16.90 -26.57 50.63
CA VAL A 315 17.94 -26.13 49.68
C VAL A 315 18.48 -24.75 50.06
N SER A 316 17.63 -23.84 50.55
CA SER A 316 18.05 -22.47 50.91
C SER A 316 18.22 -22.22 52.42
N GLY A 317 17.79 -23.14 53.28
CA GLY A 317 17.90 -23.05 54.74
C GLY A 317 17.00 -22.01 55.41
N LYS A 318 16.13 -21.32 54.65
CA LYS A 318 15.23 -20.26 55.15
C LYS A 318 13.97 -20.85 55.81
N THR A 319 13.53 -20.24 56.91
CA THR A 319 12.20 -20.46 57.51
C THR A 319 11.14 -19.75 56.67
N ILE A 320 10.17 -20.51 56.18
CA ILE A 320 9.00 -20.05 55.44
C ILE A 320 7.87 -19.89 56.47
N ILE A 321 7.32 -18.69 56.57
CA ILE A 321 6.12 -18.40 57.36
C ILE A 321 4.99 -18.17 56.37
N SER A 322 3.98 -19.03 56.39
CA SER A 322 2.82 -18.92 55.51
C SER A 322 1.58 -18.66 56.36
N ALA A 323 0.89 -17.55 56.11
CA ALA A 323 -0.37 -17.23 56.77
C ALA A 323 -1.52 -17.31 55.75
N SER A 324 -2.62 -17.96 56.10
CA SER A 324 -3.86 -17.89 55.32
C SER A 324 -4.43 -16.47 55.48
N GLY A 325 -4.23 -15.62 54.47
CA GLY A 325 -4.92 -14.34 54.39
C GLY A 325 -6.42 -14.57 54.25
N GLY A 326 -7.16 -14.30 55.32
CA GLY A 326 -8.62 -14.34 55.34
C GLY A 326 -9.21 -13.25 54.44
N GLY A 327 -9.54 -13.61 53.20
CA GLY A 327 -10.64 -12.99 52.47
C GLY A 327 -11.95 -13.55 53.00
N SER A 328 -12.81 -12.69 53.53
CA SER A 328 -14.11 -13.02 54.11
C SER A 328 -14.96 -13.87 53.15
N GLY A 329 -15.14 -15.15 53.46
CA GLY A 329 -15.99 -16.08 52.72
C GLY A 329 -15.70 -17.52 53.12
N GLY A 330 -16.56 -18.10 53.97
CA GLY A 330 -16.38 -19.45 54.51
C GLY A 330 -16.25 -20.53 53.43
N GLY A 331 -15.04 -21.06 53.29
CA GLY A 331 -14.70 -22.26 52.52
C GLY A 331 -13.22 -22.56 52.77
N GLY A 332 -12.89 -23.73 53.33
CA GLY A 332 -11.54 -24.08 53.77
C GLY A 332 -10.47 -23.82 52.69
N GLY A 333 -9.63 -22.81 52.91
CA GLY A 333 -8.60 -22.39 51.97
C GLY A 333 -7.45 -23.41 51.88
N TYR A 334 -6.93 -23.60 50.67
CA TYR A 334 -5.76 -24.44 50.45
C TYR A 334 -4.48 -23.65 50.70
N ILE A 335 -3.50 -24.28 51.36
CA ILE A 335 -2.10 -23.87 51.30
C ILE A 335 -1.54 -24.40 49.98
N VAL A 336 -0.98 -23.51 49.15
CA VAL A 336 -0.32 -23.87 47.89
C VAL A 336 1.18 -23.66 48.04
N VAL A 337 1.96 -24.69 47.71
CA VAL A 337 3.43 -24.66 47.78
C VAL A 337 4.01 -24.96 46.40
N ASP A 338 4.74 -24.01 45.84
CA ASP A 338 5.46 -24.20 44.58
C ASP A 338 6.70 -25.09 44.79
N ARG A 339 6.87 -26.07 43.90
CA ARG A 339 7.99 -27.01 43.82
C ARG A 339 8.55 -27.01 42.41
N PRO A 340 9.39 -26.02 42.06
CA PRO A 340 10.12 -26.04 40.81
C PRO A 340 11.15 -27.18 40.82
N SER A 341 11.28 -27.85 39.68
CA SER A 341 12.28 -28.87 39.39
C SER A 341 12.28 -30.04 40.39
N ALA A 342 11.09 -30.48 40.84
CA ALA A 342 10.97 -31.67 41.66
C ALA A 342 11.47 -32.89 40.88
N THR A 343 12.30 -33.72 41.50
CA THR A 343 12.80 -34.94 40.88
C THR A 343 11.77 -36.07 40.98
N ALA A 344 11.90 -37.10 40.14
CA ALA A 344 11.14 -38.32 40.32
C ALA A 344 11.47 -38.94 41.68
N GLU A 345 10.47 -39.53 42.32
CA GLU A 345 10.49 -40.15 43.64
C GLU A 345 10.80 -39.20 44.81
N GLN A 346 10.71 -37.88 44.61
CA GLN A 346 10.93 -36.90 45.68
C GLN A 346 9.71 -36.81 46.62
N ASN A 347 9.96 -36.86 47.92
CA ASN A 347 8.92 -36.68 48.94
C ASN A 347 8.91 -35.24 49.46
N HIS A 348 7.72 -34.64 49.48
CA HIS A 348 7.45 -33.34 50.11
C HIS A 348 6.43 -33.55 51.23
N SER A 349 6.88 -33.41 52.48
CA SER A 349 6.02 -33.56 53.66
C SER A 349 5.72 -32.21 54.30
N PHE A 350 4.48 -32.01 54.70
CA PHE A 350 4.01 -30.82 55.38
C PHE A 350 3.29 -31.25 56.66
N SER A 351 3.81 -30.82 57.81
CA SER A 351 3.27 -31.20 59.12
C SER A 351 2.28 -30.16 59.64
N PHE A 352 1.32 -30.61 60.42
CA PHE A 352 0.31 -29.82 61.13
C PHE A 352 -0.04 -30.48 62.47
N SER A 353 -0.83 -29.81 63.31
CA SER A 353 -1.25 -30.34 64.62
C SER A 353 -2.07 -31.63 64.47
N VAL A 354 -1.89 -32.58 65.38
CA VAL A 354 -2.54 -33.90 65.32
C VAL A 354 -4.06 -33.77 65.20
N GLN A 355 -4.63 -34.47 64.22
CA GLN A 355 -6.05 -34.48 63.91
C GLN A 355 -6.72 -35.81 64.23
N SER A 356 -8.00 -35.74 64.55
CA SER A 356 -8.86 -36.91 64.83
C SER A 356 -9.91 -37.18 63.74
N ALA A 357 -10.10 -36.26 62.78
CA ALA A 357 -11.03 -36.39 61.64
C ALA A 357 -10.34 -36.00 60.31
N PHE A 358 -10.62 -36.73 59.23
CA PHE A 358 -10.01 -36.56 57.90
C PHE A 358 -11.01 -36.09 56.84
N ASN A 359 -11.58 -34.88 56.99
CA ASN A 359 -12.42 -34.23 55.97
C ASN A 359 -11.65 -33.20 55.14
N LEU A 360 -10.36 -33.45 54.88
CA LEU A 360 -9.43 -32.54 54.24
C LEU A 360 -9.12 -32.98 52.81
N THR A 361 -8.85 -32.01 51.94
CA THR A 361 -8.53 -32.24 50.53
C THR A 361 -7.10 -31.81 50.21
N ALA A 362 -6.43 -32.55 49.33
CA ALA A 362 -5.15 -32.19 48.75
C ALA A 362 -5.09 -32.57 47.27
N TYR A 363 -4.42 -31.74 46.48
CA TYR A 363 -4.16 -31.98 45.07
C TYR A 363 -2.82 -31.36 44.66
N ALA A 364 -2.33 -31.71 43.47
CA ALA A 364 -1.12 -31.12 42.91
C ALA A 364 -1.41 -30.65 41.48
N LEU A 365 -0.97 -29.46 41.11
CA LEU A 365 -0.93 -29.09 39.70
C LEU A 365 0.45 -29.43 39.15
N LYS A 366 0.49 -30.07 37.99
CA LYS A 366 1.72 -30.30 37.24
C LYS A 366 1.77 -29.34 36.06
N GLU A 367 2.90 -28.72 35.86
CA GLU A 367 3.12 -27.90 34.67
C GLU A 367 3.14 -28.77 33.41
N VAL A 368 2.46 -28.29 32.38
CA VAL A 368 2.64 -28.71 30.99
C VAL A 368 3.42 -27.59 30.32
N ALA A 369 4.69 -27.83 30.05
CA ALA A 369 5.54 -26.87 29.36
C ALA A 369 4.93 -26.52 28.00
N GLY A 370 4.85 -25.22 27.69
CA GLY A 370 4.39 -24.76 26.39
C GLY A 370 5.32 -25.23 25.27
N ALA A 371 4.76 -25.52 24.09
CA ALA A 371 5.56 -25.87 22.93
C ALA A 371 6.36 -24.64 22.46
N THR A 372 7.58 -24.87 21.98
CA THR A 372 8.44 -23.80 21.45
C THR A 372 8.42 -23.78 19.92
N ASN A 373 8.72 -22.62 19.34
CA ASN A 373 8.81 -22.39 17.90
C ASN A 373 7.55 -22.78 17.11
N GLN A 374 6.37 -22.55 17.69
CA GLN A 374 5.10 -22.82 17.03
C GLN A 374 4.76 -21.70 16.04
N THR A 375 4.19 -22.07 14.89
CA THR A 375 3.84 -21.14 13.83
C THR A 375 2.34 -20.90 13.83
N TYR A 376 1.94 -19.65 14.00
CA TYR A 376 0.55 -19.23 14.00
C TYR A 376 0.31 -18.30 12.81
N VAL A 377 -0.62 -18.68 11.95
CA VAL A 377 -1.13 -17.77 10.89
C VAL A 377 -2.04 -16.78 11.57
N ILE A 378 -1.70 -15.50 11.45
CA ILE A 378 -2.49 -14.41 12.00
C ILE A 378 -3.56 -14.01 11.00
N ASP A 379 -3.17 -13.91 9.72
CA ASP A 379 -4.10 -13.62 8.65
C ASP A 379 -3.57 -14.11 7.29
N ASP A 380 -4.48 -14.59 6.45
CA ASP A 380 -4.28 -14.95 5.03
C ASP A 380 -4.94 -13.91 4.08
N PHE A 381 -5.51 -12.83 4.63
CA PHE A 381 -6.18 -11.74 3.93
C PHE A 381 -7.25 -12.23 2.93
N ASN A 382 -8.06 -13.19 3.38
CA ASN A 382 -9.22 -13.67 2.64
C ASN A 382 -10.38 -12.68 2.73
N ALA A 383 -11.43 -12.89 1.94
CA ALA A 383 -12.57 -11.98 1.91
C ALA A 383 -13.28 -11.87 3.27
N GLU A 384 -13.24 -12.91 4.10
CA GLU A 384 -13.78 -12.87 5.46
C GLU A 384 -12.96 -11.98 6.41
N SER A 385 -11.65 -11.88 6.20
CA SER A 385 -10.73 -11.05 7.00
C SER A 385 -11.11 -9.57 6.95
N GLU A 386 -11.72 -9.08 5.87
CA GLU A 386 -12.11 -7.66 5.73
C GLU A 386 -12.96 -7.17 6.93
N LEU A 387 -13.77 -8.05 7.52
CA LEU A 387 -14.62 -7.75 8.68
C LEU A 387 -13.84 -7.43 9.96
N ASP A 388 -12.57 -7.84 10.04
CA ASP A 388 -11.70 -7.63 11.19
C ASP A 388 -10.87 -6.32 11.09
N TYR A 389 -11.00 -5.59 9.97
CA TYR A 389 -10.26 -4.37 9.70
C TYR A 389 -11.17 -3.16 9.44
N ASP A 390 -10.73 -1.99 9.88
CA ASP A 390 -11.13 -0.72 9.29
C ASP A 390 -10.22 -0.51 8.07
N ALA A 391 -10.79 -0.44 6.87
CA ALA A 391 -10.04 -0.38 5.61
C ALA A 391 -10.45 0.82 4.76
N THR A 392 -9.50 1.38 4.00
CA THR A 392 -9.81 2.33 2.93
C THR A 392 -10.52 1.64 1.77
N ASN A 393 -11.43 2.34 1.09
CA ASN A 393 -12.37 1.76 0.13
C ASN A 393 -11.73 0.97 -1.03
N ALA A 394 -10.48 1.26 -1.40
CA ALA A 394 -9.76 0.58 -2.48
C ALA A 394 -8.80 -0.50 -1.98
N ALA A 395 -8.80 -0.85 -0.69
CA ALA A 395 -8.21 -2.10 -0.23
C ALA A 395 -9.10 -3.28 -0.65
N VAL A 396 -8.48 -4.37 -1.10
CA VAL A 396 -9.16 -5.60 -1.55
C VAL A 396 -8.61 -6.78 -0.77
N PHE A 397 -9.51 -7.61 -0.26
CA PHE A 397 -9.21 -8.86 0.43
C PHE A 397 -9.74 -10.05 -0.39
N ASP A 398 -8.85 -10.80 -1.02
CA ASP A 398 -9.23 -11.93 -1.90
C ASP A 398 -8.28 -13.13 -1.83
N GLY A 399 -7.75 -13.40 -0.62
CA GLY A 399 -6.63 -14.32 -0.38
C GLY A 399 -5.27 -13.63 -0.45
N SER A 400 -5.31 -12.30 -0.57
CA SER A 400 -4.22 -11.36 -0.45
C SER A 400 -4.84 -10.00 -0.14
N LEU A 401 -4.10 -9.15 0.56
CA LEU A 401 -4.43 -7.73 0.71
C LEU A 401 -3.69 -6.93 -0.37
N LYS A 402 -4.43 -6.16 -1.16
CA LYS A 402 -3.86 -5.33 -2.24
C LYS A 402 -4.74 -4.12 -2.59
N PRO A 403 -4.19 -3.07 -3.23
CA PRO A 403 -5.01 -2.02 -3.81
C PRO A 403 -5.83 -2.50 -5.02
N TYR A 404 -7.04 -1.97 -5.18
CA TYR A 404 -7.84 -2.12 -6.39
C TYR A 404 -7.19 -1.34 -7.54
N THR A 405 -6.95 -2.01 -8.68
CA THR A 405 -6.25 -1.42 -9.84
C THR A 405 -7.13 -1.27 -11.08
N GLY A 406 -8.42 -1.60 -10.97
CA GLY A 406 -9.39 -1.55 -12.05
C GLY A 406 -9.95 -2.91 -12.42
N SER A 407 -10.64 -2.97 -13.55
CA SER A 407 -11.34 -4.19 -14.02
C SER A 407 -11.59 -4.12 -15.52
N THR A 408 -12.02 -5.24 -16.11
CA THR A 408 -12.62 -5.24 -17.46
C THR A 408 -14.04 -5.76 -17.35
N GLN A 409 -15.01 -4.95 -17.76
CA GLN A 409 -16.44 -5.25 -17.58
C GLN A 409 -17.18 -5.07 -18.90
N ALA A 410 -18.16 -5.93 -19.17
CA ALA A 410 -19.05 -5.77 -20.32
C ALA A 410 -20.12 -4.71 -20.01
N LEU A 411 -20.37 -3.80 -20.94
CA LEU A 411 -21.54 -2.93 -20.88
C LEU A 411 -22.79 -3.80 -21.13
N MET A 412 -23.71 -3.81 -20.17
CA MET A 412 -24.92 -4.63 -20.20
C MET A 412 -26.11 -3.79 -20.67
N ALA A 413 -27.13 -4.43 -21.26
CA ALA A 413 -28.30 -3.71 -21.73
C ALA A 413 -29.01 -2.95 -20.58
N ASP A 414 -29.29 -1.68 -20.81
CA ASP A 414 -29.84 -0.71 -19.86
C ASP A 414 -30.81 0.22 -20.59
N GLY A 415 -32.09 -0.17 -20.63
CA GLY A 415 -33.10 0.53 -21.42
C GLY A 415 -32.77 0.51 -22.92
N ALA A 416 -32.62 1.69 -23.51
CA ALA A 416 -32.25 1.86 -24.93
C ALA A 416 -30.74 1.83 -25.19
N PHE A 417 -29.92 1.74 -24.14
CA PHE A 417 -28.46 1.82 -24.20
C PHE A 417 -27.82 0.60 -23.54
N TYR A 418 -26.50 0.63 -23.42
CA TYR A 418 -25.71 -0.32 -22.67
C TYR A 418 -24.87 0.42 -21.65
N SER A 419 -24.78 -0.09 -20.42
CA SER A 419 -24.03 0.56 -19.36
C SER A 419 -23.36 -0.40 -18.38
N THR A 420 -22.38 0.12 -17.64
CA THR A 420 -21.75 -0.54 -16.48
C THR A 420 -21.21 0.52 -15.54
N ASP A 421 -21.08 0.17 -14.26
CA ASP A 421 -20.52 1.08 -13.26
C ASP A 421 -19.01 0.80 -13.05
N VAL A 422 -18.23 1.86 -12.91
CA VAL A 422 -16.79 1.83 -12.66
C VAL A 422 -16.45 2.76 -11.51
N ARG A 423 -15.51 2.36 -10.64
CA ARG A 423 -15.08 3.21 -9.52
C ARG A 423 -14.44 4.50 -10.01
N SER A 424 -14.72 5.59 -9.29
CA SER A 424 -14.26 6.94 -9.63
C SER A 424 -13.69 7.70 -8.44
N ASP A 425 -13.37 7.01 -7.34
CA ASP A 425 -12.88 7.57 -6.07
C ASP A 425 -11.35 7.45 -5.89
N GLY A 426 -10.62 7.31 -7.00
CA GLY A 426 -9.16 7.24 -7.02
C GLY A 426 -8.50 8.59 -7.30
N GLU A 427 -7.18 8.61 -7.46
CA GLU A 427 -6.45 9.78 -7.96
C GLU A 427 -6.75 10.02 -9.44
N TYR A 428 -6.69 8.95 -10.22
CA TYR A 428 -6.95 8.99 -11.65
C TYR A 428 -7.70 7.74 -12.11
N LEU A 429 -8.39 7.89 -13.24
CA LEU A 429 -9.04 6.79 -13.94
C LEU A 429 -8.68 6.80 -15.42
N SER A 430 -8.32 5.64 -15.96
CA SER A 430 -8.27 5.38 -17.40
C SER A 430 -9.44 4.50 -17.79
N LEU A 431 -10.13 4.83 -18.87
CA LEU A 431 -11.22 4.04 -19.42
C LEU A 431 -10.96 3.80 -20.90
N GLN A 432 -10.86 2.55 -21.32
CA GLN A 432 -10.59 2.21 -22.71
C GLN A 432 -11.62 1.21 -23.21
N ASN A 433 -12.16 1.44 -24.40
CA ASN A 433 -12.88 0.38 -25.09
C ASN A 433 -11.90 -0.78 -25.34
N ALA A 434 -12.12 -1.91 -24.67
CA ALA A 434 -11.23 -3.06 -24.68
C ALA A 434 -11.38 -3.93 -25.95
N ALA A 435 -12.31 -3.58 -26.85
CA ALA A 435 -12.53 -4.33 -28.08
C ALA A 435 -11.49 -4.00 -29.16
N ASN A 436 -10.43 -4.81 -29.26
CA ASN A 436 -9.54 -4.84 -30.42
C ASN A 436 -10.13 -5.60 -31.62
N SER A 437 -11.16 -6.41 -31.37
CA SER A 437 -11.94 -7.14 -32.37
C SER A 437 -13.32 -7.42 -31.78
N ILE A 438 -14.39 -7.30 -32.57
CA ILE A 438 -15.74 -7.75 -32.18
C ILE A 438 -15.86 -9.29 -32.19
N ILE A 439 -14.81 -9.98 -32.65
CA ILE A 439 -14.72 -11.45 -32.71
C ILE A 439 -13.71 -11.90 -31.64
N PRO A 440 -14.13 -12.68 -30.63
CA PRO A 440 -13.20 -13.28 -29.68
C PRO A 440 -12.26 -14.29 -30.36
N ALA A 441 -11.16 -14.64 -29.70
CA ALA A 441 -10.22 -15.64 -30.20
C ALA A 441 -10.93 -16.98 -30.46
N MET A 442 -10.95 -17.43 -31.72
CA MET A 442 -11.58 -18.70 -32.08
C MET A 442 -10.62 -19.88 -31.92
N THR A 443 -11.13 -21.03 -31.49
CA THR A 443 -10.39 -22.30 -31.40
C THR A 443 -10.92 -23.38 -32.36
N SER A 444 -12.08 -23.13 -32.96
CA SER A 444 -12.69 -23.95 -34.01
C SER A 444 -13.63 -23.07 -34.86
N ASN A 445 -14.19 -23.61 -35.95
CA ASN A 445 -15.19 -22.88 -36.75
C ASN A 445 -16.46 -22.52 -35.97
N THR A 446 -16.70 -23.09 -34.79
CA THR A 446 -17.93 -22.89 -33.99
C THR A 446 -17.64 -22.60 -32.52
N THR A 447 -16.41 -22.17 -32.18
CA THR A 447 -16.00 -21.87 -30.79
C THR A 447 -15.27 -20.53 -30.75
N PRO A 448 -15.73 -19.55 -29.93
CA PRO A 448 -16.75 -19.66 -28.88
C PRO A 448 -18.20 -19.76 -29.41
N THR A 449 -19.10 -20.24 -28.54
CA THR A 449 -20.53 -20.41 -28.87
C THR A 449 -21.14 -19.09 -29.38
N GLY A 450 -21.93 -19.18 -30.45
CA GLY A 450 -22.59 -18.03 -31.08
C GLY A 450 -21.78 -17.39 -32.22
N TYR A 451 -20.50 -17.74 -32.37
CA TYR A 451 -19.66 -17.29 -33.49
C TYR A 451 -19.41 -18.45 -34.46
N VAL A 452 -19.67 -18.25 -35.76
CA VAL A 452 -19.47 -19.29 -36.79
C VAL A 452 -18.60 -18.77 -37.93
N ALA A 453 -17.37 -19.29 -38.03
CA ALA A 453 -16.46 -18.99 -39.13
C ALA A 453 -16.67 -19.99 -40.28
N SER A 454 -16.85 -19.47 -41.50
CA SER A 454 -17.04 -20.28 -42.70
C SER A 454 -16.36 -19.65 -43.91
N ALA A 455 -16.18 -20.42 -44.99
CA ALA A 455 -15.58 -19.94 -46.22
C ALA A 455 -16.20 -20.63 -47.44
N SER A 456 -16.03 -20.03 -48.63
CA SER A 456 -16.43 -20.63 -49.91
C SER A 456 -15.77 -21.98 -50.16
N SER A 457 -14.52 -22.12 -49.73
CA SER A 457 -13.72 -23.33 -49.84
C SER A 457 -12.57 -23.30 -48.82
N GLN A 458 -11.95 -24.45 -48.57
CA GLN A 458 -10.81 -24.57 -47.66
C GLN A 458 -9.87 -25.69 -48.12
N GLN A 459 -8.56 -25.46 -48.00
CA GLN A 459 -7.56 -26.52 -48.14
C GLN A 459 -7.21 -27.04 -46.74
N SER A 460 -7.44 -28.33 -46.43
CA SER A 460 -6.98 -28.88 -45.14
C SER A 460 -5.45 -28.81 -45.03
N PRO A 461 -4.86 -28.35 -43.90
CA PRO A 461 -5.47 -28.03 -42.60
C PRO A 461 -5.82 -26.54 -42.33
N TYR A 462 -5.90 -25.70 -43.37
CA TYR A 462 -6.12 -24.25 -43.31
C TYR A 462 -7.60 -23.86 -43.15
N LEU A 463 -8.13 -24.05 -41.96
CA LEU A 463 -9.54 -23.86 -41.63
C LEU A 463 -9.93 -22.36 -41.48
N PRO A 464 -11.20 -21.97 -41.76
CA PRO A 464 -11.69 -20.58 -41.66
C PRO A 464 -11.40 -19.89 -40.33
N TYR A 465 -11.61 -20.58 -39.20
CA TYR A 465 -11.41 -19.98 -37.87
C TYR A 465 -9.97 -19.49 -37.63
N ARG A 466 -8.99 -19.98 -38.39
CA ARG A 466 -7.60 -19.55 -38.28
C ARG A 466 -7.41 -18.07 -38.60
N ALA A 467 -8.28 -17.48 -39.42
CA ALA A 467 -8.28 -16.04 -39.67
C ALA A 467 -8.78 -15.21 -38.46
N PHE A 468 -9.34 -15.87 -37.46
CA PHE A 468 -9.94 -15.27 -36.26
C PHE A 468 -9.35 -15.86 -34.97
N ASP A 469 -8.35 -16.74 -35.07
CA ASP A 469 -7.62 -17.21 -33.91
C ASP A 469 -6.65 -16.09 -33.48
N ALA A 470 -6.57 -15.78 -32.19
CA ALA A 470 -5.74 -14.67 -31.70
C ALA A 470 -4.23 -14.99 -31.76
N THR A 471 -3.82 -15.98 -32.55
CA THR A 471 -2.41 -16.41 -32.64
C THR A 471 -1.57 -15.33 -33.32
N GLN A 472 -0.34 -15.12 -32.85
CA GLN A 472 0.57 -14.20 -33.52
C GLN A 472 1.07 -14.80 -34.83
N PRO A 473 1.46 -13.97 -35.82
CA PRO A 473 2.07 -14.47 -37.04
C PRO A 473 3.31 -15.28 -36.66
N ASN A 474 3.28 -16.56 -37.00
CA ASN A 474 4.42 -17.46 -36.82
C ASN A 474 4.58 -18.31 -38.08
N ASN A 475 5.77 -18.85 -38.30
CA ASN A 475 6.06 -19.63 -39.51
C ASN A 475 5.50 -21.07 -39.45
N THR A 476 4.60 -21.38 -38.51
CA THR A 476 3.98 -22.71 -38.42
C THR A 476 2.89 -22.84 -39.48
N TYR A 477 2.88 -23.95 -40.21
CA TYR A 477 2.10 -24.15 -41.44
C TYR A 477 0.56 -24.22 -41.25
N GLN A 478 -0.03 -23.70 -40.17
CA GLN A 478 -1.45 -23.90 -39.84
C GLN A 478 -2.17 -22.69 -39.21
N ASN A 479 -1.67 -21.47 -39.35
CA ASN A 479 -2.24 -20.27 -38.72
C ASN A 479 -2.97 -19.34 -39.71
N SER A 480 -3.44 -19.85 -40.85
CA SER A 480 -4.16 -19.05 -41.85
C SER A 480 -5.29 -19.85 -42.45
N TRP A 481 -6.32 -19.16 -42.95
CA TRP A 481 -7.25 -19.75 -43.89
C TRP A 481 -6.67 -19.71 -45.30
N VAL A 482 -6.89 -20.75 -46.11
CA VAL A 482 -6.45 -20.85 -47.51
C VAL A 482 -7.57 -21.46 -48.36
N SER A 483 -7.92 -20.81 -49.47
CA SER A 483 -8.94 -21.31 -50.41
C SER A 483 -8.49 -22.54 -51.20
N SER A 484 -9.46 -23.32 -51.70
CA SER A 484 -9.19 -24.48 -52.55
C SER A 484 -8.79 -24.11 -53.98
N THR A 485 -9.18 -22.94 -54.47
CA THR A 485 -8.95 -22.44 -55.84
C THR A 485 -8.67 -20.93 -55.85
N ALA A 486 -8.14 -20.42 -56.96
CA ALA A 486 -7.97 -18.98 -57.17
C ALA A 486 -9.33 -18.26 -57.22
N PRO A 487 -9.46 -17.07 -56.61
CA PRO A 487 -10.61 -16.20 -56.83
C PRO A 487 -10.61 -15.58 -58.23
N SER A 488 -11.80 -15.45 -58.83
CA SER A 488 -12.06 -14.65 -60.04
C SER A 488 -13.40 -13.91 -59.90
N GLU A 489 -13.69 -12.96 -60.77
CA GLU A 489 -15.02 -12.30 -60.79
C GLU A 489 -16.17 -13.29 -61.04
N SER A 490 -15.95 -14.29 -61.90
CA SER A 490 -16.94 -15.32 -62.22
C SER A 490 -17.06 -16.42 -61.16
N SER A 491 -16.06 -16.56 -60.29
CA SER A 491 -16.00 -17.58 -59.24
C SER A 491 -15.23 -17.05 -58.02
N PRO A 492 -15.81 -16.07 -57.29
CA PRO A 492 -15.12 -15.45 -56.17
C PRO A 492 -14.93 -16.44 -55.02
N GLN A 493 -13.92 -16.20 -54.19
CA GLN A 493 -13.75 -16.88 -52.91
C GLN A 493 -14.20 -15.97 -51.78
N TRP A 494 -14.68 -16.50 -50.67
CA TRP A 494 -15.06 -15.68 -49.52
C TRP A 494 -14.69 -16.33 -48.20
N LEU A 495 -14.47 -15.47 -47.20
CA LEU A 495 -14.28 -15.83 -45.79
C LEU A 495 -15.27 -15.01 -44.96
N ARG A 496 -16.04 -15.68 -44.09
CA ARG A 496 -17.20 -15.13 -43.39
C ARG A 496 -17.15 -15.45 -41.90
N ILE A 497 -17.72 -14.56 -41.11
CA ILE A 497 -18.04 -14.76 -39.70
C ILE A 497 -19.50 -14.41 -39.43
N ASP A 498 -20.20 -15.30 -38.76
CA ASP A 498 -21.55 -15.08 -38.23
C ASP A 498 -21.44 -14.74 -36.75
N LEU A 499 -22.17 -13.73 -36.33
CA LEU A 499 -22.14 -13.18 -34.99
C LEU A 499 -23.40 -13.60 -34.21
N PRO A 500 -23.33 -13.70 -32.87
CA PRO A 500 -24.48 -14.07 -32.05
C PRO A 500 -25.61 -13.03 -32.07
N SER A 501 -25.29 -11.79 -32.45
CA SER A 501 -26.20 -10.66 -32.59
C SER A 501 -25.60 -9.66 -33.58
N LYS A 502 -26.41 -8.72 -34.08
CA LYS A 502 -25.91 -7.64 -34.94
C LYS A 502 -24.87 -6.82 -34.17
N GLN A 503 -23.69 -6.62 -34.76
CA GLN A 503 -22.63 -5.81 -34.18
C GLN A 503 -22.27 -4.69 -35.14
N MET A 504 -22.09 -3.49 -34.60
CA MET A 504 -21.58 -2.34 -35.36
C MET A 504 -20.08 -2.49 -35.62
N ILE A 505 -19.60 -2.00 -36.75
CA ILE A 505 -18.19 -1.95 -37.09
C ILE A 505 -17.84 -0.57 -37.68
N THR A 506 -16.64 -0.10 -37.38
CA THR A 506 -16.08 1.18 -37.86
C THR A 506 -14.81 0.98 -38.67
N ARG A 507 -14.12 -0.14 -38.46
CA ARG A 507 -12.82 -0.43 -39.06
C ARG A 507 -12.64 -1.92 -39.26
N TYR A 508 -11.80 -2.29 -40.23
CA TYR A 508 -11.26 -3.65 -40.31
C TYR A 508 -9.78 -3.67 -40.69
N THR A 509 -9.13 -4.77 -40.32
CA THR A 509 -7.72 -5.06 -40.63
C THR A 509 -7.56 -6.43 -41.26
N LEU A 510 -6.68 -6.51 -42.26
CA LEU A 510 -6.22 -7.74 -42.89
C LEU A 510 -4.73 -7.94 -42.59
N ILE A 511 -4.34 -9.17 -42.26
CA ILE A 511 -2.93 -9.56 -42.18
C ILE A 511 -2.67 -10.73 -43.12
N ASN A 512 -1.73 -10.55 -44.03
CA ASN A 512 -1.31 -11.57 -44.98
C ASN A 512 -0.66 -12.77 -44.26
N ARG A 513 -0.77 -13.94 -44.89
CA ARG A 513 -0.23 -15.20 -44.37
C ARG A 513 1.27 -15.12 -44.03
N PRO A 514 1.71 -15.56 -42.84
CA PRO A 514 3.11 -15.74 -42.55
C PRO A 514 3.69 -16.93 -43.33
N HIS A 515 4.93 -16.78 -43.80
CA HIS A 515 5.63 -17.81 -44.57
C HIS A 515 7.15 -17.73 -44.34
N THR A 516 7.86 -18.83 -44.57
CA THR A 516 9.32 -18.89 -44.38
C THR A 516 10.07 -18.06 -45.43
N SER A 517 9.56 -18.01 -46.66
CA SER A 517 10.01 -17.13 -47.73
C SER A 517 9.16 -15.85 -47.78
N ASN A 518 9.72 -14.74 -48.29
CA ASN A 518 8.94 -13.53 -48.63
C ASN A 518 8.49 -13.54 -50.11
N ASN A 519 8.30 -14.73 -50.70
CA ASN A 519 7.90 -14.87 -52.09
C ASN A 519 6.37 -14.69 -52.21
N PRO A 520 5.88 -13.71 -52.98
CA PRO A 520 4.44 -13.48 -53.16
C PRO A 520 3.65 -14.69 -53.66
N ASN A 521 4.29 -15.60 -54.41
CA ASN A 521 3.66 -16.83 -54.90
C ASN A 521 3.30 -17.81 -53.77
N ASP A 522 3.94 -17.73 -52.60
CA ASP A 522 3.72 -18.63 -51.46
C ASP A 522 2.71 -18.05 -50.44
N VAL A 523 2.53 -16.72 -50.45
CA VAL A 523 1.66 -15.99 -49.51
C VAL A 523 0.20 -16.05 -49.95
N PHE A 524 -0.08 -16.17 -51.25
CA PHE A 524 -1.44 -16.19 -51.79
C PHE A 524 -2.26 -14.95 -51.34
N ALA A 525 -1.62 -13.79 -51.29
CA ALA A 525 -2.24 -12.60 -50.73
C ALA A 525 -3.42 -12.11 -51.59
N PRO A 526 -4.49 -11.58 -50.97
CA PRO A 526 -5.58 -10.94 -51.69
C PRO A 526 -5.10 -9.62 -52.29
N ILE A 527 -5.47 -9.36 -53.56
CA ILE A 527 -5.20 -8.09 -54.25
C ILE A 527 -6.48 -7.41 -54.74
N SER A 528 -7.61 -8.10 -54.73
CA SER A 528 -8.92 -7.46 -54.89
C SER A 528 -9.97 -8.15 -54.04
N TRP A 529 -10.66 -7.36 -53.22
CA TRP A 529 -11.68 -7.85 -52.31
C TRP A 529 -12.74 -6.80 -52.00
N THR A 530 -13.90 -7.25 -51.55
CA THR A 530 -14.96 -6.40 -51.02
C THR A 530 -15.37 -6.90 -49.64
N LEU A 531 -15.32 -6.03 -48.64
CA LEU A 531 -15.97 -6.26 -47.36
C LEU A 531 -17.48 -6.10 -47.56
N GLN A 532 -18.24 -7.09 -47.12
CA GLN A 532 -19.69 -7.12 -47.20
C GLN A 532 -20.33 -7.45 -45.86
N GLY A 533 -21.53 -6.91 -45.64
CA GLY A 533 -22.38 -7.17 -44.49
C GLY A 533 -23.70 -7.80 -44.88
N SER A 534 -24.29 -8.61 -44.00
CA SER A 534 -25.59 -9.25 -44.23
C SER A 534 -26.32 -9.51 -42.92
N ASP A 535 -27.65 -9.36 -42.93
CA ASP A 535 -28.51 -9.71 -41.80
C ASP A 535 -29.03 -11.15 -41.83
N ASN A 536 -29.05 -11.78 -43.00
CA ASN A 536 -29.62 -13.11 -43.21
C ASN A 536 -28.62 -14.14 -43.75
N GLY A 537 -27.39 -13.70 -44.06
CA GLY A 537 -26.32 -14.52 -44.61
C GLY A 537 -26.46 -14.81 -46.11
N THR A 538 -27.50 -14.30 -46.78
CA THR A 538 -27.79 -14.53 -48.21
C THR A 538 -27.74 -13.26 -49.04
N ASP A 539 -28.30 -12.16 -48.54
CA ASP A 539 -28.28 -10.85 -49.19
C ASP A 539 -27.13 -10.03 -48.61
N TRP A 540 -26.23 -9.54 -49.47
CA TRP A 540 -24.98 -8.93 -49.04
C TRP A 540 -24.83 -7.53 -49.59
N ASP A 541 -24.65 -6.57 -48.68
CA ASP A 541 -24.37 -5.17 -49.01
C ASP A 541 -22.85 -4.94 -49.09
N ASN A 542 -22.41 -4.19 -50.10
CA ASN A 542 -21.01 -3.80 -50.24
C ASN A 542 -20.68 -2.65 -49.30
N ILE A 543 -19.74 -2.86 -48.38
CA ILE A 543 -19.31 -1.86 -47.39
C ILE A 543 -18.06 -1.12 -47.88
N HIS A 544 -17.05 -1.86 -48.33
CA HIS A 544 -15.77 -1.30 -48.77
C HIS A 544 -15.10 -2.22 -49.79
N SER A 545 -14.54 -1.66 -50.87
CA SER A 545 -13.89 -2.42 -51.94
C SER A 545 -12.45 -1.97 -52.17
N VAL A 546 -11.58 -2.93 -52.43
CA VAL A 546 -10.19 -2.73 -52.87
C VAL A 546 -10.00 -3.47 -54.19
N VAL A 547 -9.39 -2.81 -55.17
CA VAL A 547 -9.17 -3.32 -56.52
C VAL A 547 -7.69 -3.20 -56.87
N ASP A 548 -7.12 -4.26 -57.42
CA ASP A 548 -5.74 -4.36 -57.93
C ASP A 548 -4.65 -3.77 -57.02
N ASP A 549 -4.68 -4.17 -55.75
CA ASP A 549 -3.71 -3.76 -54.74
C ASP A 549 -2.38 -4.54 -54.86
N ASP A 550 -1.54 -4.08 -55.77
CA ASP A 550 -0.23 -4.69 -56.07
C ASP A 550 0.80 -4.56 -54.93
N GLN A 551 0.49 -3.78 -53.89
CA GLN A 551 1.35 -3.60 -52.72
C GLN A 551 1.05 -4.60 -51.61
N ASN A 552 -0.11 -5.28 -51.63
CA ASN A 552 -0.49 -6.29 -50.63
C ASN A 552 -0.06 -7.72 -51.03
N ILE A 553 1.22 -7.94 -51.30
CA ILE A 553 1.72 -9.19 -51.92
C ILE A 553 2.73 -9.96 -51.06
N TYR A 554 3.24 -9.37 -49.99
CA TYR A 554 4.25 -9.93 -49.10
C TYR A 554 3.64 -10.49 -47.81
N LYS A 555 4.38 -11.39 -47.15
CA LYS A 555 3.94 -12.04 -45.91
C LYS A 555 3.75 -11.01 -44.80
N GLU A 556 2.82 -11.29 -43.88
CA GLU A 556 2.61 -10.50 -42.65
C GLU A 556 2.32 -9.00 -42.87
N GLN A 557 2.06 -8.59 -44.12
CA GLN A 557 1.63 -7.23 -44.41
C GLN A 557 0.27 -6.95 -43.80
N ILE A 558 0.16 -5.77 -43.20
CA ILE A 558 -1.01 -5.32 -42.46
C ILE A 558 -1.70 -4.24 -43.27
N ARG A 559 -3.00 -4.41 -43.51
CA ARG A 559 -3.84 -3.42 -44.18
C ARG A 559 -4.97 -3.00 -43.27
N ASN A 560 -5.03 -1.71 -42.95
CA ASN A 560 -6.04 -1.11 -42.08
C ASN A 560 -6.97 -0.23 -42.92
N PHE A 561 -8.28 -0.32 -42.69
CA PHE A 561 -9.27 0.47 -43.39
C PHE A 561 -10.32 1.00 -42.42
N GLU A 562 -10.38 2.32 -42.30
CA GLU A 562 -11.50 3.03 -41.66
C GLU A 562 -12.69 3.06 -42.62
N LEU A 563 -13.88 2.79 -42.09
CA LEU A 563 -15.12 2.90 -42.86
C LEU A 563 -15.59 4.35 -42.87
N SER A 564 -16.13 4.79 -44.02
CA SER A 564 -16.66 6.15 -44.17
C SER A 564 -17.88 6.43 -43.27
N SER A 565 -18.57 5.38 -42.82
CA SER A 565 -19.65 5.43 -41.84
C SER A 565 -19.75 4.08 -41.11
N PRO A 566 -20.15 4.07 -39.82
CA PRO A 566 -20.40 2.82 -39.11
C PRO A 566 -21.53 2.02 -39.77
N VAL A 567 -21.38 0.70 -39.80
CA VAL A 567 -22.39 -0.23 -40.33
C VAL A 567 -22.64 -1.35 -39.33
N SER A 568 -23.85 -1.93 -39.33
CA SER A 568 -24.23 -2.98 -38.37
C SER A 568 -24.96 -4.11 -39.08
N TYR A 569 -24.42 -5.33 -38.95
CA TYR A 569 -24.94 -6.55 -39.56
C TYR A 569 -24.70 -7.76 -38.64
N ALA A 570 -25.49 -8.83 -38.85
CA ALA A 570 -25.32 -10.10 -38.14
C ALA A 570 -24.19 -10.98 -38.73
N ASN A 571 -23.79 -10.73 -39.98
CA ASN A 571 -22.78 -11.49 -40.69
C ASN A 571 -21.85 -10.54 -41.45
N TYR A 572 -20.55 -10.81 -41.41
CA TYR A 572 -19.55 -10.07 -42.19
C TYR A 572 -18.73 -11.05 -43.03
N ARG A 573 -18.41 -10.68 -44.27
CA ARG A 573 -17.50 -11.46 -45.11
C ARG A 573 -16.58 -10.59 -45.95
N LEU A 574 -15.43 -11.15 -46.29
CA LEU A 574 -14.59 -10.66 -47.38
C LEU A 574 -14.87 -11.50 -48.62
N LEU A 575 -15.24 -10.85 -49.71
CA LEU A 575 -15.40 -11.44 -51.03
C LEU A 575 -14.17 -11.13 -51.88
N PHE A 576 -13.34 -12.13 -52.13
CA PHE A 576 -12.11 -12.04 -52.93
C PHE A 576 -12.41 -12.35 -54.39
N THR A 577 -12.05 -11.43 -55.28
CA THR A 577 -12.17 -11.60 -56.75
C THR A 577 -10.81 -11.73 -57.44
N LYS A 578 -9.72 -11.41 -56.74
CA LYS A 578 -8.36 -11.56 -57.25
C LYS A 578 -7.34 -11.76 -56.13
N SER A 579 -6.39 -12.64 -56.36
CA SER A 579 -5.22 -12.88 -55.51
C SER A 579 -3.94 -12.80 -56.34
N TYR A 580 -2.80 -12.69 -55.68
CA TYR A 580 -1.51 -12.60 -56.39
C TYR A 580 -1.18 -13.86 -57.21
N TYR A 581 -1.57 -15.05 -56.72
CA TYR A 581 -1.27 -16.33 -57.38
C TYR A 581 -2.50 -17.25 -57.44
N THR A 582 -2.33 -18.56 -57.29
CA THR A 582 -3.35 -19.58 -57.61
C THR A 582 -4.38 -19.87 -56.51
N ARG A 583 -4.32 -19.16 -55.39
CA ARG A 583 -5.23 -19.27 -54.22
C ARG A 583 -5.30 -17.91 -53.53
N VAL A 584 -6.26 -17.75 -52.61
CA VAL A 584 -6.26 -16.67 -51.62
C VAL A 584 -6.05 -17.23 -50.22
N SER A 585 -5.29 -16.52 -49.40
CA SER A 585 -5.10 -16.85 -48.00
C SER A 585 -5.12 -15.62 -47.11
N LEU A 586 -5.43 -15.82 -45.83
CA LEU A 586 -5.47 -14.76 -44.84
C LEU A 586 -5.08 -15.29 -43.46
N HIS A 587 -4.17 -14.59 -42.79
CA HIS A 587 -3.78 -14.90 -41.41
C HIS A 587 -4.71 -14.27 -40.40
N LYS A 588 -5.03 -12.98 -40.54
CA LYS A 588 -6.01 -12.32 -39.67
C LYS A 588 -7.01 -11.49 -40.45
N PHE A 589 -8.26 -11.63 -40.05
CA PHE A 589 -9.32 -10.69 -40.33
C PHE A 589 -9.84 -10.13 -39.00
N ILE A 590 -9.46 -8.90 -38.70
CA ILE A 590 -9.82 -8.21 -37.46
C ILE A 590 -10.93 -7.23 -37.81
N ILE A 591 -12.06 -7.32 -37.13
CA ILE A 591 -13.21 -6.43 -37.34
C ILE A 591 -13.40 -5.64 -36.05
N MET A 592 -13.39 -4.31 -36.12
CA MET A 592 -13.36 -3.44 -34.95
C MET A 592 -14.59 -2.53 -34.89
N SER A 593 -15.00 -2.21 -33.66
CA SER A 593 -15.99 -1.17 -33.37
C SER A 593 -15.38 -0.15 -32.42
N ASP A 594 -15.17 1.07 -32.91
CA ASP A 594 -14.78 2.23 -32.10
C ASP A 594 -16.04 2.86 -31.50
N SER A 595 -16.87 2.02 -30.86
CA SER A 595 -18.07 2.47 -30.15
C SER A 595 -17.66 3.47 -29.09
N LYS A 596 -18.32 4.62 -29.11
CA LYS A 596 -18.11 5.70 -28.16
C LYS A 596 -18.95 5.48 -26.90
N PHE A 597 -18.46 6.00 -25.79
CA PHE A 597 -19.19 6.08 -24.53
C PHE A 597 -19.20 7.49 -23.96
N ILE A 598 -20.17 7.75 -23.11
CA ILE A 598 -20.25 8.92 -22.23
C ILE A 598 -20.20 8.46 -20.77
N ILE A 599 -20.00 9.40 -19.85
CA ILE A 599 -19.98 9.16 -18.41
C ILE A 599 -21.24 9.74 -17.78
N GLY A 600 -21.98 8.94 -17.03
CA GLY A 600 -23.03 9.40 -16.12
C GLY A 600 -22.49 9.52 -14.70
N TYR A 601 -22.77 10.63 -14.04
CA TYR A 601 -22.40 10.86 -12.64
C TYR A 601 -23.39 11.82 -11.99
N ASP A 602 -23.87 11.49 -10.78
CA ASP A 602 -24.79 12.30 -9.97
C ASP A 602 -26.01 12.85 -10.74
N GLY A 603 -26.58 12.04 -11.64
CA GLY A 603 -27.75 12.42 -12.45
C GLY A 603 -27.45 13.24 -13.71
N SER A 604 -26.22 13.72 -13.90
CA SER A 604 -25.75 14.40 -15.11
C SER A 604 -24.94 13.49 -16.02
N TYR A 605 -24.75 13.92 -17.26
CA TYR A 605 -24.01 13.19 -18.29
C TYR A 605 -22.87 14.03 -18.82
N TYR A 606 -21.75 13.38 -19.13
CA TYR A 606 -20.50 14.04 -19.45
C TYR A 606 -19.81 13.36 -20.63
N THR A 607 -19.17 14.17 -21.47
CA THR A 607 -18.07 13.73 -22.31
C THR A 607 -16.75 13.97 -21.60
N ALA A 608 -15.66 13.42 -22.11
CA ALA A 608 -14.32 13.66 -21.60
C ALA A 608 -13.47 14.36 -22.65
N GLU A 609 -12.98 15.55 -22.33
CA GLU A 609 -12.09 16.32 -23.20
C GLU A 609 -10.86 16.77 -22.39
N ASN A 610 -9.66 16.58 -22.95
CA ASN A 610 -8.39 16.96 -22.32
C ASN A 610 -8.18 16.43 -20.89
N GLY A 611 -8.73 15.25 -20.57
CA GLY A 611 -8.58 14.62 -19.25
C GLY A 611 -9.50 15.18 -18.17
N GLN A 612 -10.55 15.91 -18.55
CA GLN A 612 -11.58 16.46 -17.67
C GLN A 612 -12.98 16.07 -18.19
N LEU A 613 -13.97 16.02 -17.30
CA LEU A 613 -15.36 15.81 -17.69
C LEU A 613 -16.01 17.15 -18.08
N THR A 614 -16.68 17.16 -19.22
CA THR A 614 -17.48 18.30 -19.71
C THR A 614 -18.92 17.86 -19.82
N GLU A 615 -19.82 18.57 -19.15
CA GLU A 615 -21.24 18.21 -19.11
C GLU A 615 -21.88 18.27 -20.51
N ILE A 616 -22.75 17.31 -20.78
CA ILE A 616 -23.61 17.22 -21.96
C ILE A 616 -25.01 17.62 -21.50
N THR A 617 -25.46 18.79 -21.96
CA THR A 617 -26.79 19.33 -21.63
C THR A 617 -27.86 18.95 -22.66
N ASP A 618 -27.45 18.37 -23.79
CA ASP A 618 -28.35 17.85 -24.82
C ASP A 618 -29.11 16.60 -24.32
N GLU A 619 -30.27 16.32 -24.92
CA GLU A 619 -30.98 15.05 -24.66
C GLU A 619 -30.09 13.85 -25.00
N ILE A 620 -29.99 12.89 -24.07
CA ILE A 620 -29.20 11.68 -24.27
C ILE A 620 -29.98 10.70 -25.15
N ASN A 621 -29.56 10.62 -26.41
CA ASN A 621 -30.04 9.68 -27.41
C ASN A 621 -28.85 9.06 -28.17
N SER A 622 -29.12 8.12 -29.09
CA SER A 622 -28.06 7.45 -29.84
C SER A 622 -27.18 8.41 -30.65
N GLU A 623 -27.76 9.47 -31.22
CA GLU A 623 -27.03 10.48 -31.99
C GLU A 623 -26.09 11.28 -31.09
N THR A 624 -26.57 11.75 -29.93
CA THR A 624 -25.77 12.50 -28.96
C THR A 624 -24.57 11.67 -28.48
N ILE A 625 -24.76 10.40 -28.13
CA ILE A 625 -23.67 9.51 -27.68
C ILE A 625 -22.65 9.29 -28.81
N THR A 626 -23.09 9.09 -30.06
CA THR A 626 -22.18 8.92 -31.20
C THR A 626 -21.39 10.19 -31.52
N GLN A 627 -22.00 11.37 -31.38
CA GLN A 627 -21.33 12.64 -31.67
C GLN A 627 -20.39 13.05 -30.54
N ARG A 628 -20.89 13.09 -29.30
CA ARG A 628 -20.21 13.65 -28.13
C ARG A 628 -19.38 12.63 -27.35
N GLY A 629 -19.65 11.34 -27.47
CA GLY A 629 -18.92 10.31 -26.72
C GLY A 629 -17.46 10.12 -27.17
N VAL A 630 -16.70 9.41 -26.35
CA VAL A 630 -15.27 9.12 -26.52
C VAL A 630 -15.02 7.63 -26.68
N THR A 631 -13.95 7.25 -27.36
CA THR A 631 -13.54 5.84 -27.52
C THR A 631 -12.60 5.37 -26.40
N GLY A 632 -12.04 6.32 -25.66
CA GLY A 632 -11.21 6.08 -24.49
C GLY A 632 -10.84 7.40 -23.79
N ILE A 633 -10.43 7.27 -22.54
CA ILE A 633 -9.96 8.33 -21.66
C ILE A 633 -8.65 7.81 -21.07
N ASN A 634 -7.53 8.43 -21.45
CA ASN A 634 -6.22 7.93 -21.05
C ASN A 634 -5.94 8.19 -19.57
N LYS A 635 -6.30 9.38 -19.09
CA LYS A 635 -6.11 9.82 -17.71
C LYS A 635 -7.19 10.87 -17.40
N LEU A 636 -8.10 10.52 -16.51
CA LEU A 636 -9.11 11.40 -15.94
C LEU A 636 -8.71 11.70 -14.51
N ASP A 637 -8.64 12.99 -14.15
CA ASP A 637 -8.51 13.40 -12.76
C ASP A 637 -9.82 13.16 -12.03
N THR A 638 -9.77 12.42 -10.92
CA THR A 638 -10.96 12.01 -10.18
C THR A 638 -11.07 12.63 -8.78
N GLU A 639 -10.20 13.58 -8.40
CA GLU A 639 -10.15 14.17 -7.05
C GLU A 639 -11.51 14.75 -6.59
N SER A 640 -12.31 15.28 -7.50
CA SER A 640 -13.60 15.91 -7.19
C SER A 640 -14.79 14.95 -7.17
N TYR A 641 -14.58 13.65 -7.40
CA TYR A 641 -15.66 12.68 -7.55
C TYR A 641 -15.61 11.62 -6.45
N THR A 642 -16.77 11.33 -5.87
CA THR A 642 -16.93 10.25 -4.90
C THR A 642 -17.91 9.21 -5.45
N GLY A 643 -17.56 7.93 -5.37
CA GLY A 643 -18.45 6.83 -5.76
C GLY A 643 -18.12 6.17 -7.10
N MET A 644 -19.14 6.02 -7.96
CA MET A 644 -19.03 5.30 -9.22
C MET A 644 -19.45 6.18 -10.40
N PHE A 645 -18.74 6.05 -11.51
CA PHE A 645 -19.16 6.52 -12.82
C PHE A 645 -19.96 5.44 -13.53
N ARG A 646 -21.05 5.83 -14.18
CA ARG A 646 -21.79 4.97 -15.10
C ARG A 646 -21.29 5.19 -16.51
N VAL A 647 -20.63 4.19 -17.10
CA VAL A 647 -20.18 4.23 -18.50
C VAL A 647 -21.35 3.84 -19.39
N ILE A 648 -21.72 4.66 -20.37
CA ILE A 648 -22.93 4.47 -21.20
C ILE A 648 -22.59 4.51 -22.68
N SER A 649 -23.08 3.56 -23.47
CA SER A 649 -22.90 3.51 -24.92
C SER A 649 -24.15 3.01 -25.67
N VAL A 650 -24.19 3.25 -26.97
CA VAL A 650 -25.24 2.76 -27.89
C VAL A 650 -25.08 1.28 -28.26
N SER A 651 -23.96 0.66 -27.90
CA SER A 651 -23.67 -0.73 -28.24
C SER A 651 -22.91 -1.42 -27.10
N GLN A 652 -23.07 -2.74 -27.00
CA GLN A 652 -22.32 -3.57 -26.07
C GLN A 652 -20.84 -3.69 -26.47
N PHE A 653 -19.94 -3.43 -25.53
CA PHE A 653 -18.52 -3.79 -25.61
C PHE A 653 -17.94 -3.92 -24.19
N ASN A 654 -16.69 -4.37 -24.07
CA ASN A 654 -16.00 -4.42 -22.79
C ASN A 654 -15.26 -3.11 -22.53
N ILE A 655 -15.53 -2.44 -21.41
CA ILE A 655 -14.71 -1.32 -20.95
C ILE A 655 -13.61 -1.85 -20.03
N LYS A 656 -12.36 -1.49 -20.33
CA LYS A 656 -11.22 -1.70 -19.42
C LYS A 656 -11.04 -0.43 -18.60
N SER A 657 -11.14 -0.54 -17.28
CA SER A 657 -10.74 0.50 -16.35
C SER A 657 -9.34 0.23 -15.80
N VAL A 658 -8.53 1.28 -15.71
CA VAL A 658 -7.30 1.30 -14.92
C VAL A 658 -7.49 2.35 -13.85
N TYR A 659 -7.56 1.92 -12.60
CA TYR A 659 -7.84 2.75 -11.43
C TYR A 659 -6.53 3.02 -10.71
N PHE A 660 -6.21 4.30 -10.50
CA PHE A 660 -5.04 4.75 -9.75
C PHE A 660 -5.49 5.05 -8.32
N PRO A 661 -5.28 4.13 -7.36
CA PRO A 661 -5.68 4.33 -5.98
C PRO A 661 -4.78 5.38 -5.31
N TYR A 662 -5.34 6.13 -4.36
CA TYR A 662 -4.52 6.75 -3.31
C TYR A 662 -3.79 5.67 -2.50
N SER A 663 -2.83 6.04 -1.66
CA SER A 663 -2.27 5.10 -0.67
C SER A 663 -3.40 4.48 0.18
N GLN A 664 -3.37 3.16 0.34
CA GLN A 664 -4.39 2.41 1.08
C GLN A 664 -3.87 2.03 2.47
N ILE A 665 -4.78 1.92 3.44
CA ILE A 665 -4.48 1.43 4.80
C ILE A 665 -5.60 0.52 5.31
N VAL A 666 -5.20 -0.52 6.04
CA VAL A 666 -6.11 -1.35 6.83
C VAL A 666 -5.60 -1.44 8.26
N ILE A 667 -6.51 -1.32 9.23
CA ILE A 667 -6.20 -1.29 10.67
C ILE A 667 -7.11 -2.31 11.37
N ASN A 668 -6.56 -3.24 12.14
CA ASN A 668 -7.39 -4.17 12.90
C ASN A 668 -8.37 -3.42 13.84
N GLN A 669 -9.65 -3.81 13.84
CA GLN A 669 -10.68 -3.21 14.69
C GLN A 669 -10.55 -3.62 16.16
N GLN A 670 -9.91 -4.76 16.44
CA GLN A 670 -9.79 -5.34 17.78
C GLN A 670 -8.37 -5.83 18.06
N LEU A 671 -8.00 -5.83 19.34
CA LEU A 671 -6.76 -6.42 19.82
C LEU A 671 -6.88 -7.96 19.83
N MET A 672 -5.89 -8.63 19.25
CA MET A 672 -5.71 -10.06 19.42
C MET A 672 -5.08 -10.32 20.79
N SER A 673 -5.62 -11.28 21.53
CA SER A 673 -5.00 -11.78 22.77
C SER A 673 -3.79 -12.67 22.43
N ALA A 674 -2.64 -12.31 22.96
CA ALA A 674 -1.39 -13.06 22.91
C ALA A 674 -1.03 -13.72 24.25
N ALA A 675 -1.94 -13.68 25.24
CA ALA A 675 -1.70 -14.23 26.58
C ALA A 675 -1.46 -15.75 26.60
N ALA A 676 -1.80 -16.45 25.52
CA ALA A 676 -1.49 -17.87 25.34
C ALA A 676 -0.01 -18.12 24.99
N TRP A 677 0.77 -17.07 24.73
CA TRP A 677 2.17 -17.15 24.33
C TRP A 677 3.07 -16.58 25.41
N SER A 678 4.16 -17.28 25.71
CA SER A 678 5.21 -16.80 26.62
C SER A 678 6.19 -15.88 25.91
N GLN A 679 6.33 -15.99 24.59
CA GLN A 679 7.28 -15.21 23.80
C GLN A 679 6.88 -15.20 22.32
N ILE A 680 7.13 -14.09 21.62
CA ILE A 680 7.14 -14.03 20.15
C ILE A 680 8.60 -14.12 19.70
N ASN A 681 8.93 -15.11 18.88
CA ASN A 681 10.28 -15.36 18.39
C ASN A 681 10.59 -14.53 17.15
N SER A 682 9.64 -14.46 16.21
CA SER A 682 9.72 -13.70 14.98
C SER A 682 8.34 -13.49 14.37
N ALA A 683 8.26 -12.57 13.40
CA ALA A 683 7.10 -12.38 12.55
C ALA A 683 7.52 -12.53 11.08
N THR A 684 6.61 -12.97 10.21
CA THR A 684 6.84 -13.03 8.77
C THR A 684 5.65 -12.41 8.07
N LEU A 685 5.88 -11.29 7.40
CA LEU A 685 4.93 -10.67 6.49
C LEU A 685 5.29 -11.07 5.06
N THR A 686 4.55 -12.01 4.49
CA THR A 686 4.76 -12.46 3.10
C THR A 686 4.11 -11.43 2.19
N ALA A 687 4.92 -10.72 1.40
CA ALA A 687 4.45 -9.63 0.57
C ALA A 687 5.24 -9.56 -0.74
N THR A 688 4.57 -9.14 -1.82
CA THR A 688 5.19 -8.89 -3.12
C THR A 688 5.20 -7.39 -3.39
N GLN A 689 6.39 -6.87 -3.72
CA GLN A 689 6.62 -5.46 -4.07
C GLN A 689 7.40 -5.41 -5.38
N THR A 690 6.91 -4.68 -6.39
CA THR A 690 7.64 -4.42 -7.64
C THR A 690 7.60 -2.96 -8.02
N ASN A 691 8.70 -2.47 -8.61
CA ASN A 691 8.89 -1.07 -8.98
C ASN A 691 8.64 -0.15 -7.78
N ASP A 692 7.72 0.81 -7.90
CA ASP A 692 7.40 1.77 -6.84
C ASP A 692 6.34 1.26 -5.86
N GLY A 693 5.88 0.01 -6.02
CA GLY A 693 4.94 -0.62 -5.11
C GLY A 693 5.52 -0.80 -3.70
N ALA A 694 4.81 -0.28 -2.69
CA ALA A 694 5.26 -0.26 -1.30
C ALA A 694 4.25 -0.92 -0.36
N VAL A 695 4.79 -1.73 0.57
CA VAL A 695 4.07 -2.34 1.69
C VAL A 695 4.71 -1.85 2.99
N ARG A 696 3.90 -1.40 3.94
CA ARG A 696 4.35 -1.02 5.28
C ARG A 696 3.48 -1.61 6.38
N VAL A 697 4.07 -1.84 7.54
CA VAL A 697 3.38 -2.38 8.72
C VAL A 697 3.76 -1.63 9.99
N ALA A 698 2.80 -1.48 10.90
CA ALA A 698 3.01 -1.06 12.28
C ALA A 698 2.29 -2.00 13.24
N VAL A 699 2.72 -2.01 14.50
CA VAL A 699 2.19 -2.86 15.56
C VAL A 699 1.72 -2.00 16.71
N THR A 700 0.63 -2.38 17.37
CA THR A 700 0.10 -1.69 18.56
C THR A 700 -0.27 -2.69 19.64
N ARG A 701 -0.40 -2.20 20.87
CA ARG A 701 -0.94 -2.94 22.04
C ARG A 701 -2.25 -2.34 22.55
N ASP A 702 -2.69 -1.21 21.99
CA ASP A 702 -3.83 -0.43 22.50
C ASP A 702 -4.77 0.13 21.41
N LEU A 703 -4.48 -0.10 20.12
CA LEU A 703 -5.18 0.46 18.95
C LEU A 703 -5.11 1.98 18.83
N VAL A 704 -4.33 2.65 19.67
CA VAL A 704 -4.19 4.10 19.70
C VAL A 704 -2.78 4.51 19.33
N ASN A 705 -1.76 3.93 19.97
CA ASN A 705 -0.36 4.25 19.76
C ASN A 705 0.28 3.15 18.91
N TRP A 706 0.65 3.50 17.68
CA TRP A 706 1.25 2.59 16.73
C TRP A 706 2.76 2.68 16.78
N HIS A 707 3.43 1.54 16.70
CA HIS A 707 4.87 1.45 16.91
C HIS A 707 5.56 0.77 15.73
N VAL A 708 6.79 1.20 15.47
CA VAL A 708 7.68 0.66 14.44
C VAL A 708 9.06 0.37 15.02
N TRP A 709 9.74 -0.63 14.48
CA TRP A 709 11.10 -0.96 14.87
C TRP A 709 12.11 -0.17 14.02
N ARG A 710 12.88 0.73 14.64
CA ARG A 710 13.87 1.57 13.94
C ARG A 710 15.07 1.86 14.83
N GLY A 711 16.27 1.65 14.31
CA GLY A 711 17.50 1.98 15.03
C GLY A 711 17.70 1.17 16.32
N GLY A 712 17.16 -0.05 16.41
CA GLY A 712 17.35 -0.94 17.57
C GLY A 712 16.38 -0.71 18.73
N GLN A 713 15.27 0.02 18.51
CA GLN A 713 14.24 0.28 19.51
C GLN A 713 12.85 0.40 18.86
N TRP A 714 11.81 0.20 19.67
CA TRP A 714 10.43 0.49 19.29
C TRP A 714 10.17 2.00 19.38
N VAL A 715 9.73 2.58 18.28
CA VAL A 715 9.41 4.01 18.15
C VAL A 715 7.92 4.15 17.97
N ASP A 716 7.28 4.96 18.81
CA ASP A 716 5.88 5.35 18.66
C ASP A 716 5.73 6.36 17.51
N ILE A 717 4.89 6.04 16.53
CA ILE A 717 4.53 6.89 15.40
C ILE A 717 3.16 7.57 15.62
N GLY A 718 2.52 7.35 16.77
CA GLY A 718 1.24 7.91 17.17
C GLY A 718 0.05 7.24 16.48
N ALA A 719 -1.12 7.87 16.59
CA ALA A 719 -2.36 7.35 16.01
C ALA A 719 -2.33 7.29 14.47
N LEU A 720 -3.03 6.29 13.92
CA LEU A 720 -3.30 6.12 12.50
C LEU A 720 -4.81 6.25 12.26
N THR A 721 -5.17 6.88 11.15
CA THR A 721 -6.55 7.05 10.68
C THR A 721 -6.79 6.14 9.48
N THR A 722 -8.02 5.67 9.30
CA THR A 722 -8.40 4.83 8.16
C THR A 722 -8.76 5.70 6.95
N ASP A 723 -7.80 6.49 6.49
CA ASP A 723 -7.92 7.40 5.35
C ASP A 723 -6.56 7.57 4.65
N THR A 724 -6.53 8.36 3.57
CA THR A 724 -5.30 8.64 2.83
C THR A 724 -4.22 9.26 3.70
N VAL A 725 -4.57 10.09 4.70
CA VAL A 725 -3.61 10.72 5.61
C VAL A 725 -2.91 9.67 6.47
N GLY A 726 -3.66 8.74 7.06
CA GLY A 726 -3.11 7.64 7.83
C GLY A 726 -2.31 6.67 6.98
N ALA A 727 -2.77 6.39 5.75
CA ALA A 727 -2.04 5.58 4.79
C ALA A 727 -0.68 6.20 4.43
N THR A 728 -0.62 7.46 3.99
CA THR A 728 0.63 8.16 3.66
C THR A 728 1.59 8.22 4.85
N LYS A 729 1.05 8.43 6.05
CA LYS A 729 1.84 8.40 7.29
C LYS A 729 2.49 7.03 7.50
N LEU A 730 1.73 5.94 7.39
CA LEU A 730 2.27 4.60 7.55
C LEU A 730 3.21 4.19 6.40
N ILE A 731 2.97 4.65 5.16
CA ILE A 731 3.89 4.46 4.03
C ILE A 731 5.26 5.11 4.33
N THR A 732 5.25 6.30 4.93
CA THR A 732 6.45 7.06 5.26
C THR A 732 7.21 6.46 6.43
N ASP A 733 6.50 6.13 7.52
CA ASP A 733 7.13 5.77 8.80
C ASP A 733 7.13 4.30 9.16
N GLY A 734 6.29 3.49 8.50
CA GLY A 734 6.11 2.08 8.79
C GLY A 734 7.35 1.21 8.54
N MET A 735 7.30 -0.01 9.07
CA MET A 735 8.31 -1.05 8.79
C MET A 735 8.07 -1.67 7.42
N THR A 736 9.13 -1.99 6.69
CA THR A 736 9.02 -2.88 5.52
C THR A 736 8.73 -4.32 5.96
N PRO A 737 8.27 -5.21 5.06
CA PRO A 737 8.16 -6.65 5.35
C PRO A 737 9.48 -7.27 5.84
N ALA A 738 10.63 -6.76 5.36
CA ALA A 738 11.94 -7.20 5.81
C ALA A 738 12.29 -6.71 7.22
N ASP A 739 11.90 -5.47 7.57
CA ASP A 739 12.17 -4.90 8.90
C ASP A 739 11.42 -5.69 9.98
N ILE A 740 10.11 -5.93 9.81
CA ILE A 740 9.33 -6.73 10.75
C ILE A 740 9.82 -8.19 10.79
N GLY A 741 10.25 -8.72 9.64
CA GLY A 741 10.86 -10.05 9.52
C GLY A 741 12.21 -10.18 10.22
N GLY A 742 12.92 -9.06 10.42
CA GLY A 742 14.21 -8.99 11.10
C GLY A 742 14.11 -8.87 12.62
N ILE A 743 12.92 -8.65 13.18
CA ILE A 743 12.73 -8.50 14.63
C ILE A 743 12.86 -9.86 15.31
N ASN A 744 13.88 -10.01 16.16
CA ASN A 744 14.14 -11.24 16.89
C ASN A 744 13.43 -11.28 18.25
N ALA A 745 13.49 -12.43 18.92
CA ALA A 745 12.81 -12.69 20.18
C ALA A 745 13.12 -11.66 21.29
N ALA A 746 14.37 -11.20 21.41
CA ALA A 746 14.75 -10.22 22.43
C ALA A 746 14.15 -8.83 22.14
N GLN A 747 14.05 -8.47 20.86
CA GLN A 747 13.46 -7.20 20.43
C GLN A 747 11.93 -7.23 20.56
N TRP A 748 11.29 -8.36 20.27
CA TRP A 748 9.87 -8.56 20.61
C TRP A 748 9.62 -8.47 22.11
N THR A 749 10.49 -9.06 22.94
CA THR A 749 10.39 -8.97 24.40
C THR A 749 10.38 -7.51 24.86
N GLN A 750 11.23 -6.65 24.26
CA GLN A 750 11.27 -5.20 24.56
C GLN A 750 9.92 -4.50 24.33
N PHE A 751 9.16 -4.91 23.30
CA PHE A 751 7.83 -4.33 23.03
C PHE A 751 6.85 -4.53 24.20
N PHE A 752 7.06 -5.61 24.95
CA PHE A 752 6.23 -6.03 26.07
C PHE A 752 6.86 -5.74 27.44
N ASP A 753 7.86 -4.85 27.53
CA ASP A 753 8.55 -4.53 28.79
C ASP A 753 7.61 -4.11 29.93
N ALA A 754 6.54 -3.38 29.60
CA ALA A 754 5.51 -2.99 30.58
C ALA A 754 4.78 -4.20 31.23
N ASN A 755 4.79 -5.37 30.56
CA ASN A 755 4.27 -6.64 31.06
C ASN A 755 5.41 -7.65 31.36
N GLY A 756 6.58 -7.17 31.77
CA GLY A 756 7.73 -8.01 32.11
C GLY A 756 8.28 -8.81 30.92
N GLY A 757 8.06 -8.32 29.70
CA GLY A 757 8.52 -8.96 28.46
C GLY A 757 7.59 -10.05 27.91
N VAL A 758 6.42 -10.29 28.54
CA VAL A 758 5.47 -11.32 28.13
C VAL A 758 4.39 -10.72 27.24
N PRO A 759 4.08 -11.33 26.07
CA PRO A 759 2.99 -10.87 25.21
C PRO A 759 1.63 -10.87 25.91
N ASP A 760 0.88 -9.78 25.78
CA ASP A 760 -0.49 -9.65 26.30
C ASP A 760 -1.51 -9.47 25.17
N TYR A 761 -1.44 -8.36 24.45
CA TYR A 761 -2.32 -8.01 23.34
C TYR A 761 -1.51 -7.37 22.22
N LEU A 762 -1.91 -7.62 20.99
CA LEU A 762 -1.36 -6.92 19.83
C LEU A 762 -2.37 -6.78 18.70
N ALA A 763 -2.11 -5.83 17.82
CA ALA A 763 -2.80 -5.67 16.55
C ALA A 763 -1.87 -5.08 15.50
N PHE A 764 -2.24 -5.18 14.23
CA PHE A 764 -1.44 -4.74 13.10
C PHE A 764 -2.20 -3.72 12.25
N ALA A 765 -1.44 -2.81 11.66
CA ALA A 765 -1.91 -1.92 10.60
C ALA A 765 -0.99 -2.11 9.40
N PHE A 766 -1.58 -2.15 8.21
CA PHE A 766 -0.84 -2.31 6.96
C PHE A 766 -1.19 -1.18 6.01
N ALA A 767 -0.19 -0.62 5.34
CA ALA A 767 -0.38 0.34 4.27
C ALA A 767 0.23 -0.16 2.96
N LEU A 768 -0.43 0.20 1.86
CA LEU A 768 -0.11 -0.22 0.50
C LEU A 768 -0.09 1.00 -0.39
N ASP A 769 0.90 1.12 -1.25
CA ASP A 769 1.00 2.21 -2.21
C ASP A 769 1.49 1.69 -3.56
N ILE A 770 0.90 2.20 -4.63
CA ILE A 770 1.30 1.95 -6.01
C ILE A 770 1.11 3.25 -6.80
N THR A 771 2.05 3.59 -7.67
CA THR A 771 1.96 4.82 -8.47
C THR A 771 1.45 4.52 -9.88
N ASP A 772 1.91 3.42 -10.50
CA ASP A 772 1.43 2.92 -11.78
C ASP A 772 0.79 1.53 -11.63
N PRO A 773 -0.56 1.43 -11.65
CA PRO A 773 -1.30 0.17 -11.55
C PRO A 773 -0.99 -0.85 -12.66
N ALA A 774 -0.32 -0.46 -13.75
CA ALA A 774 0.07 -1.36 -14.81
C ALA A 774 1.39 -2.11 -14.54
N THR A 775 2.27 -1.55 -13.70
CA THR A 775 3.63 -2.08 -13.48
C THR A 775 3.98 -2.30 -12.01
N ASP A 776 3.36 -1.54 -11.12
CA ASP A 776 3.65 -1.59 -9.69
C ASP A 776 2.80 -2.68 -9.03
N VAL A 777 3.39 -3.37 -8.06
CA VAL A 777 2.70 -4.39 -7.28
C VAL A 777 2.99 -4.10 -5.82
N ALA A 778 1.95 -4.06 -5.01
CA ALA A 778 2.02 -4.06 -3.56
C ALA A 778 0.94 -5.02 -3.04
N THR A 779 1.34 -6.22 -2.65
CA THR A 779 0.42 -7.24 -2.11
C THR A 779 0.97 -7.81 -0.81
N ILE A 780 0.08 -8.19 0.09
CA ILE A 780 0.39 -8.98 1.28
C ILE A 780 -0.39 -10.28 1.19
N ASP A 781 0.33 -11.39 1.15
CA ASP A 781 -0.27 -12.71 1.01
C ASP A 781 -0.62 -13.29 2.38
N ARG A 782 0.20 -13.02 3.40
CA ARG A 782 0.04 -13.66 4.71
C ARG A 782 0.85 -12.99 5.82
N LEU A 783 0.29 -12.92 7.02
CA LEU A 783 1.01 -12.61 8.26
C LEU A 783 1.10 -13.86 9.14
N VAL A 784 2.32 -14.17 9.59
CA VAL A 784 2.61 -15.31 10.46
C VAL A 784 3.45 -14.87 11.65
N LEU A 785 3.15 -15.38 12.84
CA LEU A 785 4.02 -15.28 14.01
C LEU A 785 4.62 -16.64 14.35
N ASN A 786 5.90 -16.64 14.70
CA ASN A 786 6.52 -17.76 15.38
C ASN A 786 6.62 -17.45 16.88
N VAL A 787 6.09 -18.33 17.73
CA VAL A 787 5.92 -18.07 19.16
C VAL A 787 6.32 -19.28 20.01
N ASN A 788 6.56 -19.02 21.29
CA ASN A 788 6.58 -20.06 22.31
C ASN A 788 5.27 -19.96 23.09
N GLU A 789 4.59 -21.08 23.29
CA GLU A 789 3.36 -21.12 24.07
C GLU A 789 3.65 -20.90 25.55
N ALA A 790 2.68 -20.35 26.27
CA ALA A 790 2.74 -20.24 27.71
C ALA A 790 2.53 -21.62 28.34
N SER A 791 3.30 -21.94 29.38
CA SER A 791 3.05 -23.15 30.16
C SER A 791 1.66 -23.11 30.80
N SER A 792 1.00 -24.26 30.84
CA SER A 792 -0.28 -24.43 31.53
C SER A 792 -0.13 -25.36 32.74
N TRP A 793 -1.12 -25.35 33.63
CA TRP A 793 -1.13 -26.18 34.82
C TRP A 793 -2.31 -27.15 34.76
N LYS A 794 -2.01 -28.45 34.75
CA LYS A 794 -3.04 -29.50 34.78
C LYS A 794 -3.12 -30.13 36.17
N LEU A 795 -4.29 -30.63 36.53
CA LEU A 795 -4.44 -31.48 37.72
C LEU A 795 -3.58 -32.75 37.57
N GLN A 796 -2.93 -33.15 38.65
CA GLN A 796 -2.08 -34.35 38.66
C GLN A 796 -2.89 -35.61 38.43
N THR A 797 -2.29 -36.58 37.74
CA THR A 797 -2.77 -37.97 37.74
C THR A 797 -2.12 -38.78 38.86
N PRO A 798 -2.71 -39.93 39.28
CA PRO A 798 -2.08 -40.82 40.27
C PRO A 798 -0.70 -41.36 39.84
N ALA A 799 -0.42 -41.38 38.53
CA ALA A 799 0.88 -41.77 37.98
C ALA A 799 1.94 -40.64 38.08
N GLU A 800 1.54 -39.42 38.44
CA GLU A 800 2.44 -38.26 38.51
C GLU A 800 2.73 -37.84 39.95
N VAL A 801 1.74 -37.91 40.84
CA VAL A 801 1.92 -37.61 42.27
C VAL A 801 1.07 -38.55 43.13
N GLU A 802 1.70 -39.14 44.13
CA GLU A 802 1.01 -39.86 45.20
C GLU A 802 0.81 -38.95 46.41
N VAL A 803 -0.43 -38.79 46.87
CA VAL A 803 -0.78 -37.98 48.05
C VAL A 803 -1.16 -38.89 49.21
N ARG A 804 -0.53 -38.71 50.38
CA ARG A 804 -0.80 -39.49 51.59
C ARG A 804 -1.08 -38.59 52.79
N TRP A 805 -2.23 -38.80 53.44
CA TRP A 805 -2.57 -38.17 54.71
C TRP A 805 -2.14 -39.04 55.89
N ARG A 806 -1.58 -38.39 56.91
CA ARG A 806 -1.31 -38.93 58.24
C ARG A 806 -1.96 -38.03 59.29
N THR A 807 -1.99 -38.51 60.53
CA THR A 807 -2.62 -37.80 61.65
C THR A 807 -2.02 -36.43 61.91
N ASP A 808 -0.77 -36.19 61.52
CA ASP A 808 0.00 -34.98 61.80
C ASP A 808 0.65 -34.37 60.54
N SER A 809 0.37 -34.90 59.36
CA SER A 809 1.05 -34.48 58.13
C SER A 809 0.34 -34.91 56.84
N VAL A 810 0.65 -34.20 55.76
CA VAL A 810 0.36 -34.62 54.39
C VAL A 810 1.66 -34.74 53.61
N THR A 811 1.80 -35.80 52.81
CA THR A 811 2.96 -36.01 51.94
C THR A 811 2.52 -36.06 50.48
N PHE A 812 3.26 -35.36 49.63
CA PHE A 812 3.21 -35.45 48.19
C PHE A 812 4.50 -36.12 47.70
N ARG A 813 4.39 -37.28 47.06
CA ARG A 813 5.51 -37.95 46.40
C ARG A 813 5.39 -37.74 44.90
N THR A 814 6.32 -36.99 44.32
CA THR A 814 6.36 -36.78 42.86
C THR A 814 6.88 -38.05 42.20
N VAL A 815 6.02 -38.79 41.50
CA VAL A 815 6.40 -40.02 40.78
C VAL A 815 7.16 -39.68 39.49
N THR A 816 6.83 -38.53 38.88
CA THR A 816 7.53 -38.01 37.71
C THR A 816 8.20 -36.68 38.02
N ALA A 817 9.35 -36.41 37.40
CA ALA A 817 10.02 -35.12 37.54
C ALA A 817 9.19 -34.00 36.88
N GLY A 818 9.32 -32.76 37.40
CA GLY A 818 8.66 -31.58 36.82
C GLY A 818 8.44 -30.46 37.81
N ASN A 819 7.77 -29.41 37.35
CA ASN A 819 7.32 -28.31 38.19
C ASN A 819 5.91 -28.63 38.73
N TYR A 820 5.74 -28.48 40.05
CA TYR A 820 4.48 -28.77 40.72
C TYR A 820 4.01 -27.62 41.61
N LYS A 821 2.70 -27.44 41.72
CA LYS A 821 2.05 -26.68 42.80
C LYS A 821 1.33 -27.65 43.69
N LEU A 822 1.75 -27.77 44.95
CA LEU A 822 1.16 -28.72 45.90
C LEU A 822 0.15 -28.00 46.78
N ALA A 823 -1.12 -28.35 46.65
CA ALA A 823 -2.22 -27.71 47.36
C ALA A 823 -2.81 -28.64 48.41
N TYR A 824 -2.91 -28.22 49.67
CA TYR A 824 -3.56 -29.00 50.72
C TYR A 824 -4.34 -28.10 51.69
N GLN A 825 -5.46 -28.59 52.19
CA GLN A 825 -6.21 -27.91 53.25
C GLN A 825 -5.55 -28.15 54.60
N ILE A 826 -5.61 -27.14 55.45
CA ILE A 826 -5.33 -27.29 56.88
C ILE A 826 -6.67 -27.43 57.63
N PRO A 827 -6.72 -28.26 58.68
CA PRO A 827 -7.88 -28.40 59.56
C PRO A 827 -8.24 -27.10 60.28
#